data_AF-A0A5A9P0E0-F1
#
_entry.id   AF-A0A5A9P0E0-F1
#
_cell.length_a   1.000
_cell.length_b   1.000
_cell.length_c   1.000
_cell.angle_alpha   90.00
_cell.angle_beta   90.00
_cell.angle_gamma   90.00
#
_symmetry.space_group_name_H-M   'P 1'
#
loop_
_entity.id
_entity.type
_entity.pdbx_description
1 polymer ?
#
loop_
_entity_poly.entity_id
_entity_poly.type
_entity_poly.pdbx_seq_one_letter_code
_entity_poly.pdbx_strand_id
1 'polypeptide(L)'
;MSQWKQIQQLDIKFLEQVDYFYDDNFPMELRQVMATWIENQDWETASNHESLATVLFNNFLIQLERQCSQEQNFLQRHNLKRIFHQIQVKYKATPLHMAAVICTSLREERRILSTASMQEQGPLEKSMQSSAVMEKQKVLDNKVAVIKSSVQMLDQAVKYLEDMQDDFDFRYKTLQLRDTTERNSVAMKQEVTTLQEILNRLDFKRKEILSKIADVIKEIDSLISSQLNPELMEWKRRQQIACIGGPVLVGLDQLQNWFTLTAQSLFQIKRQLDKLGELILKVTYEGDPIPLQRPQMEEQVKYLIYHLIKSSFVVEKQPCMPTHPQKPLIIKTQVQFTTKVRLLVKLPEVDYQLKIKTTFNKDLPPGKVNRQFFIHTNNTKVMDVEESTGCLSVEFRHLQLKERKCTSGGKGNEGPLSVTEELHSLNFEAMLMLQGLDIDLETCSLPLVVISNVSQLPGGWASVMWYNLLTADPKNLGFFSNPLRASWSQLSEVLSWQFSSFAGRGLNKEQLNMLGEKLLGQHASYSDCQVSWSKFWKENIPGKSFSFWLWLDSILDLIKKHLLPVWIDGYIMGFVSKETERALLKEKEPGTFLLRFSESHLGGITFTWVEQDENGERKFISVEPYTKYRLSALAIADIIRDYKVIADGVVPENPLKYLYPDIPKDEAFGKHYISQKNKVCPYIQTHLVPVSHLNGSVQHACSSPEPPMSPGMFDILSQHLSPFEIESAMSSP
;
A
#
# COMPACT_ATOMS: atom_id res chain seq x y z
N MET A 1 -15.76 25.42 12.09
CA MET A 1 -15.09 24.38 12.92
C MET A 1 -13.63 24.38 12.49
N SER A 2 -12.64 24.33 13.39
CA SER A 2 -11.23 24.31 12.99
C SER A 2 -10.91 23.05 12.20
N GLN A 3 -9.97 23.13 11.27
CA GLN A 3 -9.49 22.01 10.46
C GLN A 3 -9.04 20.84 11.36
N TRP A 4 -8.36 21.14 12.46
CA TRP A 4 -7.93 20.13 13.43
C TRP A 4 -9.09 19.36 14.06
N LYS A 5 -10.19 20.05 14.37
CA LYS A 5 -11.38 19.41 14.94
C LYS A 5 -12.06 18.48 13.95
N GLN A 6 -12.03 18.82 12.65
CA GLN A 6 -12.55 17.94 11.60
C GLN A 6 -11.68 16.68 11.47
N ILE A 7 -10.36 16.83 11.52
CA ILE A 7 -9.41 15.70 11.51
C ILE A 7 -9.70 14.75 12.67
N GLN A 8 -9.87 15.27 13.89
CA GLN A 8 -10.14 14.46 15.09
C GLN A 8 -11.44 13.67 15.05
N GLN A 9 -12.36 14.01 14.13
CA GLN A 9 -13.63 13.31 13.94
C GLN A 9 -13.57 12.22 12.86
N LEU A 10 -12.43 12.06 12.18
CA LEU A 10 -12.26 11.04 11.16
C LEU A 10 -12.12 9.64 11.77
N ASP A 11 -12.43 8.63 10.96
CA ASP A 11 -12.17 7.23 11.30
C ASP A 11 -10.69 6.99 11.59
N ILE A 12 -10.41 5.99 12.44
CA ILE A 12 -9.06 5.64 12.90
C ILE A 12 -8.05 5.49 11.74
N LYS A 13 -8.48 4.92 10.60
CA LYS A 13 -7.65 4.76 9.40
C LYS A 13 -7.10 6.06 8.81
N PHE A 14 -7.80 7.17 8.99
CA PHE A 14 -7.34 8.49 8.55
C PHE A 14 -6.51 9.18 9.63
N LEU A 15 -6.83 8.94 10.91
CA LEU A 15 -6.02 9.40 12.03
C LEU A 15 -4.61 8.78 12.01
N GLU A 16 -4.48 7.51 11.63
CA GLU A 16 -3.18 6.85 11.41
C GLU A 16 -2.37 7.50 10.28
N GLN A 17 -3.02 7.96 9.21
CA GLN A 17 -2.35 8.72 8.15
C GLN A 17 -1.88 10.09 8.65
N VAL A 18 -2.66 10.72 9.53
CA VAL A 18 -2.26 11.97 10.18
C VAL A 18 -1.03 11.76 11.03
N ASP A 19 -1.00 10.69 11.84
CA ASP A 19 0.14 10.36 12.69
C ASP A 19 1.45 10.21 11.91
N TYR A 20 1.41 9.61 10.71
CA TYR A 20 2.61 9.31 9.92
C TYR A 20 3.41 10.55 9.46
N PHE A 21 2.78 11.72 9.29
CA PHE A 21 3.48 12.92 8.81
C PHE A 21 3.78 13.96 9.89
N TYR A 22 3.31 13.75 11.11
CA TYR A 22 3.68 14.56 12.27
C TYR A 22 4.94 13.96 12.92
N ASP A 23 6.02 14.74 12.97
CA ASP A 23 7.33 14.30 13.47
C ASP A 23 8.02 15.41 14.29
N ASP A 24 9.29 15.21 14.64
CA ASP A 24 10.10 16.19 15.37
C ASP A 24 10.38 17.51 14.59
N ASN A 25 10.02 17.60 13.30
CA ASN A 25 10.04 18.86 12.55
C ASN A 25 8.85 19.74 12.93
N PHE A 26 7.67 19.14 13.10
CA PHE A 26 6.50 19.85 13.56
C PHE A 26 5.67 18.94 14.47
N PRO A 27 5.93 18.96 15.79
CA PRO A 27 5.25 18.09 16.74
C PRO A 27 3.73 18.26 16.77
N MET A 28 2.99 17.15 16.84
CA MET A 28 1.53 17.13 16.86
C MET A 28 0.94 17.90 18.05
N GLU A 29 1.65 17.94 19.18
CA GLU A 29 1.23 18.68 20.37
C GLU A 29 1.11 20.19 20.10
N LEU A 30 2.00 20.75 19.26
CA LEU A 30 1.90 22.15 18.83
C LEU A 30 0.67 22.37 17.95
N ARG A 31 0.48 21.44 17.01
CA ARG A 31 -0.68 21.48 16.11
C ARG A 31 -1.98 21.45 16.89
N GLN A 32 -2.06 20.65 17.95
CA GLN A 32 -3.24 20.54 18.81
C GLN A 32 -3.47 21.78 19.66
N VAL A 33 -2.45 22.27 20.37
CA VAL A 33 -2.59 23.38 21.33
C VAL A 33 -2.82 24.71 20.63
N MET A 34 -2.15 24.94 19.49
CA MET A 34 -2.22 26.20 18.75
C MET A 34 -3.09 26.12 17.48
N ALA A 35 -3.96 25.12 17.39
CA ALA A 35 -4.68 24.80 16.16
C ALA A 35 -5.35 26.00 15.48
N THR A 36 -6.14 26.75 16.24
CA THR A 36 -6.89 27.92 15.73
C THR A 36 -5.98 29.05 15.31
N TRP A 37 -4.89 29.29 16.04
CA TRP A 37 -3.95 30.35 15.68
C TRP A 37 -3.18 30.00 14.42
N ILE A 38 -2.69 28.76 14.33
CA ILE A 38 -1.95 28.24 13.17
C ILE A 38 -2.82 28.31 11.92
N GLU A 39 -4.07 27.83 11.97
CA GLU A 39 -4.97 27.82 10.80
C GLU A 39 -5.31 29.22 10.26
N ASN A 40 -5.22 30.25 11.12
CA ASN A 40 -5.53 31.63 10.75
C ASN A 40 -4.34 32.39 10.12
N GLN A 41 -3.15 31.81 10.03
CA GLN A 41 -2.00 32.47 9.41
C GLN A 41 -1.83 32.07 7.95
N ASP A 42 -1.32 32.98 7.13
CA ASP A 42 -0.97 32.72 5.74
C ASP A 42 0.44 32.12 5.61
N TRP A 43 0.54 30.83 5.96
CA TRP A 43 1.78 30.06 5.87
C TRP A 43 2.26 29.88 4.43
N GLU A 44 1.36 29.91 3.45
CA GLU A 44 1.69 29.72 2.04
C GLU A 44 2.47 30.91 1.51
N THR A 45 2.00 32.14 1.77
CA THR A 45 2.77 33.35 1.45
C THR A 45 4.05 33.43 2.26
N ALA A 46 4.02 33.06 3.54
CA ALA A 46 5.20 33.08 4.41
C ALA A 46 6.29 32.09 3.97
N SER A 47 5.91 30.94 3.43
CA SER A 47 6.89 29.95 2.91
C SER A 47 7.73 30.48 1.74
N ASN A 48 7.30 31.58 1.11
CA ASN A 48 7.97 32.20 -0.03
C ASN A 48 8.61 33.57 0.28
N HIS A 49 8.32 34.15 1.45
CA HIS A 49 8.75 35.51 1.84
C HIS A 49 9.44 35.50 3.21
N GLU A 50 10.75 35.73 3.22
CA GLU A 50 11.57 35.61 4.42
C GLU A 50 11.17 36.58 5.54
N SER A 51 10.85 37.83 5.22
CA SER A 51 10.41 38.82 6.21
C SER A 51 9.12 38.41 6.91
N LEU A 52 8.13 37.92 6.16
CA LEU A 52 6.87 37.43 6.70
C LEU A 52 7.09 36.14 7.53
N ALA A 53 7.93 35.22 7.05
CA ALA A 53 8.30 34.01 7.78
C ALA A 53 8.94 34.34 9.14
N THR A 54 9.85 35.31 9.19
CA THR A 54 10.49 35.75 10.44
C THR A 54 9.48 36.38 11.39
N VAL A 55 8.56 37.20 10.90
CA VAL A 55 7.48 37.80 11.72
C VAL A 55 6.56 36.71 12.27
N LEU A 56 6.09 35.80 11.44
CA LEU A 56 5.24 34.70 11.87
C LEU A 56 5.95 33.74 12.82
N PHE A 57 7.26 33.50 12.64
CA PHE A 57 8.06 32.70 13.56
C PHE A 57 8.15 33.34 14.96
N ASN A 58 8.44 34.64 15.02
CA ASN A 58 8.48 35.35 16.30
C ASN A 58 7.11 35.36 16.97
N ASN A 59 6.05 35.60 16.22
CA ASN A 59 4.68 35.54 16.73
C ASN A 59 4.29 34.13 17.19
N PHE A 60 4.73 33.09 16.47
CA PHE A 60 4.52 31.69 16.83
C PHE A 60 5.14 31.39 18.20
N LEU A 61 6.39 31.81 18.42
CA LEU A 61 7.07 31.63 19.70
C LEU A 61 6.36 32.37 20.85
N ILE A 62 5.93 33.61 20.62
CA ILE A 62 5.18 34.40 21.63
C ILE A 62 3.87 33.69 22.01
N GLN A 63 3.13 33.17 21.03
CA GLN A 63 1.91 32.43 21.30
C GLN A 63 2.18 31.12 22.04
N LEU A 64 3.23 30.38 21.66
CA LEU A 64 3.60 29.14 22.32
C LEU A 64 4.02 29.37 23.78
N GLU A 65 4.76 30.45 24.06
CA GLU A 65 5.14 30.84 25.42
C GLU A 65 3.91 31.22 26.27
N ARG A 66 2.93 31.89 25.66
CA ARG A 66 1.64 32.19 26.29
C ARG A 66 0.89 30.91 26.65
N GLN A 67 0.83 29.93 25.74
CA GLN A 67 0.20 28.63 26.00
C GLN A 67 0.94 27.85 27.10
N CYS A 68 2.28 27.83 27.09
CA CYS A 68 3.10 27.24 28.15
C CYS A 68 2.80 27.83 29.54
N SER A 69 2.45 29.11 29.60
CA SER A 69 2.17 29.83 30.86
C SER A 69 0.75 29.60 31.36
N GLN A 70 -0.19 29.33 30.45
CA GLN A 70 -1.60 29.07 30.76
C GLN A 70 -1.88 27.60 31.07
N GLU A 71 -1.01 26.68 30.66
CA GLU A 71 -1.15 25.24 30.86
C GLU A 71 -1.00 24.84 32.35
N GLN A 72 -2.04 24.23 32.90
CA GLN A 72 -2.10 23.79 34.29
C GLN A 72 -1.50 22.39 34.47
N ASN A 73 -1.57 21.54 33.44
CA ASN A 73 -1.03 20.19 33.51
C ASN A 73 0.51 20.22 33.49
N PHE A 74 1.14 19.72 34.55
CA PHE A 74 2.59 19.73 34.70
C PHE A 74 3.33 19.02 33.55
N LEU A 75 2.84 17.86 33.11
CA LEU A 75 3.45 17.07 32.05
C LEU A 75 3.35 17.79 30.70
N GLN A 76 2.16 18.29 30.35
CA GLN A 76 1.96 19.03 29.10
C GLN A 76 2.77 20.33 29.09
N ARG A 77 2.81 21.06 30.21
CA ARG A 77 3.65 22.25 30.36
C ARG A 77 5.14 21.93 30.19
N HIS A 78 5.62 20.83 30.75
CA HIS A 78 7.00 20.37 30.56
C HIS A 78 7.28 20.04 29.08
N ASN A 79 6.38 19.31 28.43
CA ASN A 79 6.51 18.95 27.01
C ASN A 79 6.50 20.18 26.09
N LEU A 80 5.57 21.11 26.30
CA LEU A 80 5.50 22.36 25.53
C LEU A 80 6.76 23.21 25.71
N LYS A 81 7.33 23.28 26.93
CA LYS A 81 8.63 23.96 27.16
C LYS A 81 9.78 23.30 26.41
N ARG A 82 9.82 21.96 26.38
CA ARG A 82 10.84 21.21 25.62
C ARG A 82 10.71 21.50 24.13
N ILE A 83 9.48 21.43 23.61
CA ILE A 83 9.19 21.69 22.20
C ILE A 83 9.50 23.15 21.82
N PHE A 84 9.19 24.12 22.68
CA PHE A 84 9.54 25.53 22.47
C PHE A 84 11.04 25.70 22.20
N HIS A 85 11.89 25.09 23.04
CA HIS A 85 13.34 25.16 22.85
C HIS A 85 13.78 24.45 21.56
N GLN A 86 13.20 23.29 21.24
CA GLN A 86 13.51 22.55 20.02
C GLN A 86 13.18 23.36 18.76
N ILE A 87 11.97 23.93 18.66
CA ILE A 87 11.55 24.76 17.53
C ILE A 87 12.39 26.04 17.44
N GLN A 88 12.66 26.68 18.58
CA GLN A 88 13.48 27.88 18.61
C GLN A 88 14.90 27.60 18.08
N VAL A 89 15.55 26.54 18.53
CA VAL A 89 16.91 26.20 18.06
C VAL A 89 16.90 25.81 16.58
N LYS A 90 15.92 25.01 16.17
CA LYS A 90 15.85 24.42 14.82
C LYS A 90 15.54 25.43 13.73
N TYR A 91 14.63 26.37 13.98
CA TYR A 91 14.09 27.26 12.94
C TYR A 91 14.51 28.73 13.07
N LYS A 92 15.21 29.13 14.14
CA LYS A 92 15.66 30.53 14.30
C LYS A 92 16.57 31.00 13.18
N ALA A 93 17.42 30.12 12.64
CA ALA A 93 18.28 30.45 11.50
C ALA A 93 17.55 30.34 10.14
N THR A 94 16.42 29.62 10.10
CA THR A 94 15.68 29.33 8.85
C THR A 94 14.14 29.39 9.06
N PRO A 95 13.56 30.56 9.40
CA PRO A 95 12.11 30.70 9.61
C PRO A 95 11.25 30.29 8.41
N LEU A 96 11.80 30.49 7.21
CA LEU A 96 11.18 30.13 5.93
C LEU A 96 10.96 28.61 5.81
N HIS A 97 11.87 27.81 6.37
CA HIS A 97 11.71 26.36 6.43
C HIS A 97 10.55 25.96 7.36
N MET A 98 10.39 26.63 8.52
CA MET A 98 9.25 26.38 9.41
C MET A 98 7.92 26.66 8.70
N ALA A 99 7.80 27.81 8.03
CA ALA A 99 6.60 28.17 7.30
C ALA A 99 6.26 27.14 6.21
N ALA A 100 7.27 26.63 5.50
CA ALA A 100 7.08 25.57 4.51
C ALA A 100 6.59 24.25 5.14
N VAL A 101 7.16 23.84 6.30
CA VAL A 101 6.74 22.63 7.01
C VAL A 101 5.28 22.75 7.46
N ILE A 102 4.91 23.83 8.14
CA ILE A 102 3.52 24.04 8.61
C ILE A 102 2.55 24.12 7.43
N CYS A 103 2.91 24.81 6.34
CA CYS A 103 2.10 24.88 5.13
C CYS A 103 1.86 23.49 4.54
N THR A 104 2.90 22.65 4.50
CA THR A 104 2.83 21.29 3.96
C THR A 104 1.95 20.41 4.84
N SER A 105 2.12 20.45 6.16
CA SER A 105 1.29 19.70 7.12
C SER A 105 -0.19 20.07 7.00
N LEU A 106 -0.52 21.36 6.92
CA LEU A 106 -1.92 21.81 6.75
C LEU A 106 -2.50 21.45 5.39
N ARG A 107 -1.68 21.36 4.35
CA ARG A 107 -2.10 20.90 3.02
C ARG A 107 -2.37 19.40 3.02
N GLU A 108 -1.54 18.63 3.71
CA GLU A 108 -1.70 17.17 3.84
C GLU A 108 -2.95 16.81 4.66
N GLU A 109 -3.22 17.53 5.75
CA GLU A 109 -4.49 17.40 6.47
C GLU A 109 -5.71 17.66 5.58
N ARG A 110 -5.68 18.73 4.77
CA ARG A 110 -6.76 19.03 3.82
C ARG A 110 -6.93 17.92 2.77
N ARG A 111 -5.82 17.33 2.32
CA ARG A 111 -5.83 16.16 1.44
C ARG A 111 -6.50 14.95 2.10
N ILE A 112 -6.24 14.71 3.39
CA ILE A 112 -6.87 13.62 4.15
C ILE A 112 -8.36 13.88 4.33
N LEU A 113 -8.75 15.11 4.71
CA LEU A 113 -10.17 15.49 4.85
C LEU A 113 -10.94 15.35 3.54
N SER A 114 -10.36 15.78 2.42
CA SER A 114 -10.98 15.62 1.11
C SER A 114 -11.09 14.15 0.71
N THR A 115 -10.07 13.34 1.03
CA THR A 115 -10.11 11.88 0.83
C THR A 115 -11.24 11.23 1.65
N ALA A 116 -11.39 11.62 2.91
CA ALA A 116 -12.42 11.10 3.80
C ALA A 116 -13.84 11.51 3.35
N SER A 117 -14.01 12.74 2.86
CA SER A 117 -15.31 13.25 2.37
C SER A 117 -15.73 12.67 1.02
N MET A 118 -14.80 12.17 0.21
CA MET A 118 -15.07 11.63 -1.13
C MET A 118 -15.26 10.11 -1.16
N GLN A 119 -14.99 9.40 -0.07
CA GLN A 119 -15.17 7.94 -0.03
C GLN A 119 -16.65 7.54 0.09
N GLU A 120 -17.35 7.42 -1.04
CA GLU A 120 -18.26 6.29 -1.17
C GLU A 120 -17.38 5.03 -1.24
N GLN A 121 -17.17 4.34 -0.10
CA GLN A 121 -16.40 3.09 -0.11
C GLN A 121 -17.04 2.11 -1.11
N GLY A 122 -16.22 1.61 -2.03
CA GLY A 122 -16.65 0.63 -3.02
C GLY A 122 -16.96 -0.72 -2.38
N PRO A 123 -17.60 -1.64 -3.14
CA PRO A 123 -17.98 -2.95 -2.62
C PRO A 123 -16.79 -3.77 -2.10
N LEU A 124 -15.60 -3.63 -2.72
CA LEU A 124 -14.41 -4.38 -2.34
C LEU A 124 -13.84 -3.87 -1.01
N GLU A 125 -13.67 -2.56 -0.86
CA GLU A 125 -13.23 -1.94 0.40
C GLU A 125 -14.19 -2.21 1.56
N LYS A 126 -15.51 -2.11 1.33
CA LYS A 126 -16.53 -2.42 2.35
C LYS A 126 -16.45 -3.86 2.85
N SER A 127 -16.25 -4.82 1.95
CA SER A 127 -16.11 -6.24 2.33
C SER A 127 -14.90 -6.45 3.25
N MET A 128 -13.79 -5.77 2.97
CA MET A 128 -12.52 -5.93 3.67
C MET A 128 -12.44 -5.21 5.02
N GLN A 129 -13.28 -4.19 5.25
CA GLN A 129 -13.29 -3.38 6.48
C GLN A 129 -14.62 -3.47 7.25
N SER A 130 -15.44 -4.49 6.97
CA SER A 130 -16.76 -4.61 7.58
C SER A 130 -16.70 -4.85 9.10
N SER A 131 -17.76 -4.46 9.81
CA SER A 131 -17.94 -4.76 11.25
C SER A 131 -17.81 -6.25 11.58
N ALA A 132 -18.11 -7.14 10.61
CA ALA A 132 -17.94 -8.58 10.78
C ALA A 132 -16.46 -8.99 10.90
N VAL A 133 -15.54 -8.27 10.23
CA VAL A 133 -14.09 -8.52 10.35
C VAL A 133 -13.62 -8.18 11.76
N MET A 134 -14.04 -7.04 12.31
CA MET A 134 -13.67 -6.67 13.69
C MET A 134 -14.18 -7.68 14.72
N GLU A 135 -15.41 -8.17 14.57
CA GLU A 135 -15.97 -9.17 15.48
C GLU A 135 -15.22 -10.50 15.38
N LYS A 136 -14.87 -10.95 14.16
CA LYS A 136 -14.01 -12.14 13.95
C LYS A 136 -12.67 -12.01 14.69
N GLN A 137 -12.01 -10.86 14.59
CA GLN A 137 -10.72 -10.62 15.26
C GLN A 137 -10.86 -10.68 16.78
N LYS A 138 -11.91 -10.09 17.35
CA LYS A 138 -12.19 -10.15 18.79
C LYS A 138 -12.46 -11.57 19.29
N VAL A 139 -13.18 -12.37 18.51
CA VAL A 139 -13.40 -13.80 18.81
C VAL A 139 -12.07 -14.56 18.83
N LEU A 140 -11.18 -14.26 17.88
CA LEU A 140 -9.85 -14.87 17.78
C LEU A 140 -8.96 -14.50 18.98
N ASP A 141 -8.94 -13.22 19.36
CA ASP A 141 -8.25 -12.72 20.57
C ASP A 141 -8.70 -13.50 21.82
N ASN A 142 -10.02 -13.62 22.01
CA ASN A 142 -10.58 -14.34 23.16
C ASN A 142 -10.19 -15.82 23.16
N LYS A 143 -10.25 -16.51 22.00
CA LYS A 143 -9.89 -17.93 21.92
C LYS A 143 -8.41 -18.17 22.21
N VAL A 144 -7.52 -17.34 21.66
CA VAL A 144 -6.07 -17.43 21.94
C VAL A 144 -5.81 -17.22 23.44
N ALA A 145 -6.49 -16.26 24.08
CA ALA A 145 -6.37 -16.02 25.51
C ALA A 145 -6.86 -17.20 26.36
N VAL A 146 -8.00 -17.80 26.01
CA VAL A 146 -8.56 -18.97 26.70
C VAL A 146 -7.60 -20.16 26.61
N ILE A 147 -7.11 -20.48 25.42
CA ILE A 147 -6.13 -21.58 25.21
C ILE A 147 -4.88 -21.35 26.06
N LYS A 148 -4.33 -20.14 26.05
CA LYS A 148 -3.17 -19.79 26.86
C LYS A 148 -3.43 -20.03 28.35
N SER A 149 -4.60 -19.61 28.86
CA SER A 149 -4.98 -19.85 30.25
C SER A 149 -5.13 -21.34 30.56
N SER A 150 -5.73 -22.13 29.67
CA SER A 150 -5.87 -23.58 29.82
C SER A 150 -4.50 -24.29 29.90
N VAL A 151 -3.55 -23.89 29.05
CA VAL A 151 -2.19 -24.44 29.06
C VAL A 151 -1.42 -24.07 30.34
N GLN A 152 -1.63 -22.86 30.87
CA GLN A 152 -1.07 -22.46 32.17
C GLN A 152 -1.64 -23.27 33.34
N MET A 153 -2.94 -23.57 33.32
CA MET A 153 -3.57 -24.43 34.33
C MET A 153 -3.05 -25.87 34.25
N LEU A 154 -2.81 -26.39 33.04
CA LEU A 154 -2.17 -27.68 32.83
C LEU A 154 -0.75 -27.72 33.41
N ASP A 155 0.00 -26.64 33.29
CA ASP A 155 1.36 -26.51 33.83
C ASP A 155 1.37 -26.69 35.35
N GLN A 156 0.46 -26.00 36.02
CA GLN A 156 0.27 -26.13 37.47
C GLN A 156 -0.19 -27.54 37.86
N ALA A 157 -1.05 -28.17 37.07
CA ALA A 157 -1.51 -29.53 37.32
C ALA A 157 -0.38 -30.56 37.19
N VAL A 158 0.50 -30.42 36.19
CA VAL A 158 1.68 -31.29 36.01
C VAL A 158 2.67 -31.09 37.16
N LYS A 159 2.88 -29.85 37.61
CA LYS A 159 3.73 -29.57 38.77
C LYS A 159 3.17 -30.20 40.05
N TYR A 160 1.87 -30.08 40.28
CA TYR A 160 1.21 -30.74 41.42
C TYR A 160 1.31 -32.27 41.34
N LEU A 161 1.22 -32.85 40.14
CA LEU A 161 1.44 -34.28 39.92
C LEU A 161 2.87 -34.69 40.29
N GLU A 162 3.87 -33.91 39.87
CA GLU A 162 5.27 -34.11 40.24
C GLU A 162 5.47 -34.10 41.76
N ASP A 163 4.97 -33.07 42.46
CA ASP A 163 5.09 -32.94 43.91
C ASP A 163 4.46 -34.14 44.64
N MET A 164 3.28 -34.59 44.21
CA MET A 164 2.59 -35.75 44.78
C MET A 164 3.35 -37.06 44.51
N GLN A 165 4.02 -37.16 43.35
CA GLN A 165 4.83 -38.31 43.02
C GLN A 165 6.14 -38.35 43.81
N ASP A 166 6.73 -37.19 44.08
CA ASP A 166 7.92 -37.08 44.93
C ASP A 166 7.60 -37.41 46.41
N ASP A 167 6.42 -37.01 46.93
CA ASP A 167 5.94 -37.47 48.25
C ASP A 167 5.74 -38.99 48.29
N PHE A 168 5.14 -39.56 47.24
CA PHE A 168 5.01 -41.02 47.13
C PHE A 168 6.37 -41.72 47.13
N ASP A 169 7.31 -41.28 46.29
CA ASP A 169 8.65 -41.86 46.16
C ASP A 169 9.42 -41.76 47.48
N PHE A 170 9.35 -40.62 48.16
CA PHE A 170 9.95 -40.42 49.47
C PHE A 170 9.39 -41.38 50.53
N ARG A 171 8.06 -41.49 50.63
CA ARG A 171 7.40 -42.41 51.57
C ARG A 171 7.72 -43.86 51.27
N TYR A 172 7.69 -44.24 49.99
CA TYR A 172 7.97 -45.60 49.54
C TYR A 172 9.41 -46.01 49.86
N LYS A 173 10.40 -45.16 49.55
CA LYS A 173 11.81 -45.39 49.90
C LYS A 173 12.04 -45.45 51.41
N THR A 174 11.40 -44.56 52.17
CA THR A 174 11.47 -44.57 53.64
C THR A 174 10.93 -45.89 54.21
N LEU A 175 9.85 -46.41 53.64
CA LEU A 175 9.28 -47.70 54.05
C LEU A 175 10.17 -48.90 53.68
N GLN A 176 10.88 -48.83 52.54
CA GLN A 176 11.85 -49.87 52.15
C GLN A 176 13.08 -49.94 53.06
N LEU A 177 13.48 -48.83 53.68
CA LEU A 177 14.64 -48.74 54.56
C LEU A 177 14.37 -49.21 56.00
N ARG A 178 13.12 -49.52 56.38
CA ARG A 178 12.78 -50.02 57.72
C ARG A 178 13.21 -51.49 57.91
N ASP A 179 13.62 -51.82 59.14
CA ASP A 179 14.06 -53.15 59.53
C ASP A 179 12.98 -54.23 59.32
N THR A 180 13.42 -55.41 58.86
CA THR A 180 12.56 -56.55 58.49
C THR A 180 11.76 -57.14 59.66
N THR A 181 12.13 -56.85 60.90
CA THR A 181 11.45 -57.28 62.14
C THR A 181 10.14 -56.52 62.41
N GLU A 182 9.92 -55.34 61.82
CA GLU A 182 8.67 -54.55 61.98
C GLU A 182 7.61 -54.83 60.89
N ARG A 183 7.86 -55.79 59.99
CA ARG A 183 7.06 -56.04 58.76
C ARG A 183 5.57 -56.33 58.98
N ASN A 184 5.19 -56.81 60.16
CA ASN A 184 3.80 -57.18 60.49
C ASN A 184 3.10 -56.19 61.45
N SER A 185 3.70 -55.04 61.72
CA SER A 185 3.09 -54.03 62.60
C SER A 185 1.84 -53.39 61.97
N VAL A 186 0.88 -52.99 62.81
CA VAL A 186 -0.34 -52.29 62.39
C VAL A 186 0.01 -50.98 61.66
N ALA A 187 1.04 -50.27 62.12
CA ALA A 187 1.55 -49.06 61.49
C ALA A 187 2.04 -49.31 60.05
N MET A 188 2.70 -50.43 59.79
CA MET A 188 3.19 -50.75 58.45
C MET A 188 2.05 -51.11 57.49
N LYS A 189 1.03 -51.84 57.96
CA LYS A 189 -0.18 -52.09 57.15
C LYS A 189 -0.89 -50.79 56.78
N GLN A 190 -1.00 -49.86 57.73
CA GLN A 190 -1.63 -48.56 57.51
C GLN A 190 -0.84 -47.67 56.52
N GLU A 191 0.49 -47.68 56.59
CA GLU A 191 1.33 -46.93 55.65
C GLU A 191 1.26 -47.52 54.22
N VAL A 192 1.19 -48.85 54.09
CA VAL A 192 0.97 -49.51 52.78
C VAL A 192 -0.39 -49.14 52.19
N THR A 193 -1.46 -49.11 53.01
CA THR A 193 -2.78 -48.62 52.56
C THR A 193 -2.71 -47.16 52.09
N THR A 194 -2.00 -46.32 52.83
CA THR A 194 -1.80 -44.90 52.48
C THR A 194 -1.05 -44.75 51.15
N LEU A 195 0.02 -45.54 50.94
CA LEU A 195 0.76 -45.56 49.67
C LEU A 195 -0.13 -46.00 48.49
N GLN A 196 -1.00 -47.00 48.70
CA GLN A 196 -1.93 -47.44 47.66
C GLN A 196 -2.96 -46.35 47.31
N GLU A 197 -3.46 -45.61 48.30
CA GLU A 197 -4.34 -44.46 48.07
C GLU A 197 -3.66 -43.34 47.28
N ILE A 198 -2.39 -43.04 47.60
CA ILE A 198 -1.60 -42.06 46.84
C ILE A 198 -1.38 -42.54 45.40
N LEU A 199 -1.07 -43.82 45.19
CA LEU A 199 -0.88 -44.39 43.85
C LEU A 199 -2.16 -44.35 43.02
N ASN A 200 -3.31 -44.67 43.61
CA ASN A 200 -4.61 -44.55 42.95
C ASN A 200 -4.92 -43.08 42.58
N ARG A 201 -4.55 -42.13 43.44
CA ARG A 201 -4.71 -40.70 43.18
C ARG A 201 -3.75 -40.20 42.09
N LEU A 202 -2.53 -40.72 42.04
CA LEU A 202 -1.57 -40.48 40.96
C LEU A 202 -2.15 -40.95 39.63
N ASP A 203 -2.69 -42.17 39.56
CA ASP A 203 -3.30 -42.71 38.34
C ASP A 203 -4.48 -41.86 37.85
N PHE A 204 -5.39 -41.51 38.76
CA PHE A 204 -6.51 -40.62 38.43
C PHE A 204 -6.02 -39.28 37.87
N LYS A 205 -5.00 -38.67 38.50
CA LYS A 205 -4.45 -37.38 38.05
C LYS A 205 -3.72 -37.49 36.72
N ARG A 206 -3.00 -38.58 36.46
CA ARG A 206 -2.36 -38.83 35.15
C ARG A 206 -3.40 -38.92 34.04
N LYS A 207 -4.49 -39.67 34.25
CA LYS A 207 -5.61 -39.77 33.30
C LYS A 207 -6.29 -38.43 33.06
N GLU A 208 -6.55 -37.68 34.14
CA GLU A 208 -7.17 -36.35 34.07
C GLU A 208 -6.30 -35.36 33.26
N ILE A 209 -4.99 -35.31 33.54
CA ILE A 209 -4.05 -34.42 32.85
C ILE A 209 -3.94 -34.79 31.37
N LEU A 210 -3.77 -36.08 31.04
CA LEU A 210 -3.68 -36.53 29.65
C LEU A 210 -4.95 -36.22 28.86
N SER A 211 -6.14 -36.43 29.44
CA SER A 211 -7.41 -36.06 28.82
C SER A 211 -7.46 -34.56 28.52
N LYS A 212 -7.10 -33.72 29.50
CA LYS A 212 -7.09 -32.26 29.33
C LYS A 212 -6.06 -31.80 28.29
N ILE A 213 -4.88 -32.43 28.24
CA ILE A 213 -3.88 -32.15 27.20
C ILE A 213 -4.45 -32.49 25.81
N ALA A 214 -5.12 -33.64 25.68
CA ALA A 214 -5.75 -34.05 24.41
C ALA A 214 -6.80 -33.02 23.93
N ASP A 215 -7.65 -32.56 24.85
CA ASP A 215 -8.68 -31.56 24.55
C ASP A 215 -8.07 -30.24 24.09
N VAL A 216 -7.04 -29.75 24.79
CA VAL A 216 -6.35 -28.50 24.44
C VAL A 216 -5.61 -28.62 23.10
N ILE A 217 -4.97 -29.75 22.79
CA ILE A 217 -4.34 -29.99 21.48
C ILE A 217 -5.40 -29.87 20.37
N LYS A 218 -6.58 -30.47 20.57
CA LYS A 218 -7.70 -30.41 19.61
C LYS A 218 -8.24 -29.00 19.44
N GLU A 219 -8.34 -28.22 20.53
CA GLU A 219 -8.73 -26.82 20.47
C GLU A 219 -7.71 -25.96 19.69
N ILE A 220 -6.41 -26.20 19.89
CA ILE A 220 -5.35 -25.50 19.16
C ILE A 220 -5.37 -25.86 17.67
N ASP A 221 -5.52 -27.14 17.32
CA ASP A 221 -5.64 -27.55 15.91
C ASP A 221 -6.86 -26.89 15.23
N SER A 222 -8.00 -26.88 15.92
CA SER A 222 -9.20 -26.19 15.45
C SER A 222 -8.98 -24.69 15.28
N LEU A 223 -8.30 -24.02 16.22
CA LEU A 223 -7.94 -22.60 16.14
C LEU A 223 -7.08 -22.32 14.90
N ILE A 224 -6.03 -23.12 14.69
CA ILE A 224 -5.08 -22.97 13.57
C ILE A 224 -5.81 -23.14 12.25
N SER A 225 -6.58 -24.22 12.10
CA SER A 225 -7.20 -24.61 10.84
C SER A 225 -8.42 -23.75 10.47
N SER A 226 -9.27 -23.41 11.44
CA SER A 226 -10.55 -22.74 11.17
C SER A 226 -10.52 -21.22 11.31
N GLN A 227 -9.51 -20.64 11.97
CA GLN A 227 -9.47 -19.20 12.24
C GLN A 227 -8.14 -18.57 11.84
N LEU A 228 -7.01 -19.07 12.36
CA LEU A 228 -5.71 -18.42 12.17
C LEU A 228 -5.22 -18.47 10.72
N ASN A 229 -5.28 -19.65 10.08
CA ASN A 229 -4.90 -19.81 8.67
C ASN A 229 -5.83 -19.01 7.72
N PRO A 230 -7.17 -19.06 7.87
CA PRO A 230 -8.07 -18.18 7.10
C PRO A 230 -7.78 -16.69 7.27
N GLU A 231 -7.56 -16.19 8.49
CA GLU A 231 -7.23 -14.78 8.75
C GLU A 231 -5.89 -14.39 8.09
N LEU A 232 -4.90 -15.27 8.11
CA LEU A 232 -3.64 -15.06 7.39
C LEU A 232 -3.86 -14.94 5.87
N MET A 233 -4.74 -15.76 5.30
CA MET A 233 -5.08 -15.70 3.87
C MET A 233 -5.87 -14.42 3.53
N GLU A 234 -6.80 -14.00 4.39
CA GLU A 234 -7.50 -12.73 4.27
C GLU A 234 -6.53 -11.54 4.38
N TRP A 235 -5.52 -11.60 5.26
CA TRP A 235 -4.46 -10.59 5.33
C TRP A 235 -3.58 -10.57 4.07
N LYS A 236 -3.19 -11.73 3.54
CA LYS A 236 -2.45 -11.80 2.25
C LYS A 236 -3.26 -11.18 1.12
N ARG A 237 -4.57 -11.41 1.09
CA ARG A 237 -5.49 -10.78 0.13
C ARG A 237 -5.56 -9.26 0.33
N ARG A 238 -5.62 -8.78 1.58
CA ARG A 238 -5.53 -7.34 1.90
C ARG A 238 -4.22 -6.74 1.43
N GLN A 239 -3.09 -7.40 1.66
CA GLN A 239 -1.77 -6.95 1.18
C GLN A 239 -1.75 -6.83 -0.35
N GLN A 240 -2.32 -7.82 -1.05
CA GLN A 240 -2.40 -7.83 -2.50
C GLN A 240 -3.17 -6.63 -3.06
N ILE A 241 -4.31 -6.29 -2.44
CA ILE A 241 -5.12 -5.13 -2.79
C ILE A 241 -4.43 -3.82 -2.43
N ALA A 242 -3.77 -3.74 -1.26
CA ALA A 242 -2.98 -2.58 -0.87
C ALA A 242 -1.82 -2.32 -1.87
N CYS A 243 -1.20 -3.38 -2.41
CA CYS A 243 -0.15 -3.25 -3.43
C CYS A 243 -0.64 -2.57 -4.71
N ILE A 244 -1.94 -2.58 -5.02
CA ILE A 244 -2.51 -1.90 -6.19
C ILE A 244 -3.19 -0.58 -5.84
N GLY A 245 -2.87 0.00 -4.68
CA GLY A 245 -3.40 1.30 -4.24
C GLY A 245 -4.69 1.24 -3.42
N GLY A 246 -5.12 0.04 -3.03
CA GLY A 246 -6.24 -0.15 -2.13
C GLY A 246 -5.96 0.34 -0.70
N PRO A 247 -6.86 0.06 0.25
CA PRO A 247 -6.77 0.57 1.61
C PRO A 247 -5.47 0.20 2.32
N VAL A 248 -5.06 1.03 3.28
CA VAL A 248 -3.84 0.82 4.07
C VAL A 248 -3.85 -0.56 4.73
N LEU A 249 -2.73 -1.27 4.60
CA LEU A 249 -2.55 -2.60 5.16
C LEU A 249 -2.29 -2.51 6.67
N VAL A 250 -3.19 -3.10 7.45
CA VAL A 250 -3.11 -3.15 8.93
C VAL A 250 -3.25 -4.59 9.43
N GLY A 251 -2.92 -4.82 10.70
CA GLY A 251 -3.21 -6.08 11.43
C GLY A 251 -2.09 -7.12 11.44
N LEU A 252 -0.92 -6.86 10.85
CA LEU A 252 0.19 -7.81 10.86
C LEU A 252 0.73 -8.05 12.28
N ASP A 253 0.72 -7.04 13.14
CA ASP A 253 1.18 -7.18 14.53
C ASP A 253 0.19 -7.99 15.38
N GLN A 254 -1.11 -7.87 15.11
CA GLN A 254 -2.13 -8.70 15.74
C GLN A 254 -1.99 -10.16 15.32
N LEU A 255 -1.75 -10.42 14.03
CA LEU A 255 -1.38 -11.75 13.54
C LEU A 255 -0.12 -12.27 14.23
N GLN A 256 0.95 -11.48 14.32
CA GLN A 256 2.17 -11.86 15.02
C GLN A 256 1.87 -12.28 16.47
N ASN A 257 1.03 -11.52 17.18
CA ASN A 257 0.63 -11.84 18.54
C ASN A 257 -0.10 -13.20 18.61
N TRP A 258 -1.11 -13.44 17.77
CA TRP A 258 -1.84 -14.72 17.76
C TRP A 258 -0.94 -15.90 17.42
N PHE A 259 -0.11 -15.78 16.38
CA PHE A 259 0.84 -16.82 15.99
C PHE A 259 1.83 -17.12 17.12
N THR A 260 2.37 -16.06 17.76
CA THR A 260 3.33 -16.19 18.84
C THR A 260 2.73 -16.83 20.09
N LEU A 261 1.56 -16.38 20.54
CA LEU A 261 0.88 -16.96 21.71
C LEU A 261 0.45 -18.41 21.49
N THR A 262 0.00 -18.74 20.28
CA THR A 262 -0.34 -20.12 19.91
C THR A 262 0.90 -21.01 19.88
N ALA A 263 2.00 -20.52 19.31
CA ALA A 263 3.28 -21.25 19.31
C ALA A 263 3.81 -21.47 20.73
N GLN A 264 3.78 -20.44 21.60
CA GLN A 264 4.16 -20.56 23.01
C GLN A 264 3.32 -21.62 23.73
N SER A 265 2.00 -21.64 23.48
CA SER A 265 1.08 -22.63 24.06
C SER A 265 1.46 -24.05 23.63
N LEU A 266 1.76 -24.27 22.35
CA LEU A 266 2.22 -25.58 21.84
C LEU A 266 3.56 -26.00 22.45
N PHE A 267 4.54 -25.10 22.54
CA PHE A 267 5.83 -25.41 23.16
C PHE A 267 5.69 -25.72 24.66
N GLN A 268 4.77 -25.06 25.35
CA GLN A 268 4.49 -25.35 26.75
C GLN A 268 3.83 -26.72 26.92
N ILE A 269 2.88 -27.11 26.05
CA ILE A 269 2.32 -28.48 26.03
C ILE A 269 3.44 -29.50 25.75
N LYS A 270 4.34 -29.22 24.80
CA LYS A 270 5.49 -30.11 24.53
C LYS A 270 6.33 -30.33 25.79
N ARG A 271 6.67 -29.26 26.52
CA ARG A 271 7.42 -29.35 27.79
C ARG A 271 6.68 -30.16 28.85
N GLN A 272 5.35 -30.01 28.94
CA GLN A 272 4.52 -30.80 29.85
C GLN A 272 4.56 -32.29 29.50
N LEU A 273 4.46 -32.64 28.21
CA LEU A 273 4.58 -34.03 27.73
C LEU A 273 5.98 -34.60 28.01
N ASP A 274 7.04 -33.84 27.74
CA ASP A 274 8.42 -34.23 28.07
C ASP A 274 8.54 -34.50 29.58
N LYS A 275 7.95 -33.64 30.42
CA LYS A 275 7.96 -33.78 31.87
C LYS A 275 7.20 -35.01 32.36
N LEU A 276 6.05 -35.32 31.77
CA LEU A 276 5.33 -36.57 32.04
C LEU A 276 6.18 -37.79 31.67
N GLY A 277 6.99 -37.70 30.60
CA GLY A 277 7.99 -38.69 30.24
C GLY A 277 9.04 -38.92 31.33
N GLU A 278 9.56 -37.85 31.94
CA GLU A 278 10.49 -37.94 33.07
C GLU A 278 9.85 -38.57 34.31
N LEU A 279 8.59 -38.25 34.59
CA LEU A 279 7.88 -38.79 35.75
C LEU A 279 7.67 -40.31 35.66
N ILE A 280 7.54 -40.89 34.46
CA ILE A 280 7.48 -42.34 34.29
C ILE A 280 8.76 -43.02 34.79
N LEU A 281 9.93 -42.38 34.65
CA LEU A 281 11.21 -42.97 35.09
C LEU A 281 11.29 -43.14 36.60
N LYS A 282 10.57 -42.30 37.36
CA LYS A 282 10.48 -42.39 38.82
C LYS A 282 9.43 -43.42 39.26
N VAL A 283 8.22 -43.36 38.69
CA VAL A 283 7.09 -44.23 39.07
C VAL A 283 6.30 -44.63 37.82
N THR A 284 6.12 -45.93 37.61
CA THR A 284 5.25 -46.50 36.57
C THR A 284 4.64 -47.81 37.05
N TYR A 285 3.62 -48.29 36.35
CA TYR A 285 2.84 -49.48 36.71
C TYR A 285 2.15 -50.07 35.49
N GLU A 286 1.63 -51.29 35.63
CA GLU A 286 0.86 -51.94 34.58
C GLU A 286 -0.41 -51.15 34.26
N GLY A 287 -0.61 -50.79 32.99
CA GLY A 287 -1.75 -49.96 32.57
C GLY A 287 -1.58 -48.45 32.80
N ASP A 288 -0.37 -47.98 33.11
CA ASP A 288 -0.05 -46.54 33.17
C ASP A 288 -0.45 -45.84 31.86
N PRO A 289 -1.28 -44.77 31.91
CA PRO A 289 -1.77 -44.12 30.71
C PRO A 289 -0.70 -43.30 29.98
N ILE A 290 0.38 -42.86 30.66
CA ILE A 290 1.38 -41.96 30.05
C ILE A 290 2.14 -42.66 28.91
N PRO A 291 2.73 -43.86 29.09
CA PRO A 291 3.41 -44.56 28.00
C PRO A 291 2.50 -44.90 26.81
N LEU A 292 1.20 -45.10 27.07
CA LEU A 292 0.21 -45.47 26.06
C LEU A 292 -0.24 -44.29 25.20
N GLN A 293 -0.42 -43.11 25.79
CA GLN A 293 -1.04 -41.96 25.10
C GLN A 293 -0.04 -40.86 24.71
N ARG A 294 1.02 -40.63 25.50
CA ARG A 294 2.00 -39.55 25.29
C ARG A 294 2.62 -39.55 23.89
N PRO A 295 3.06 -40.69 23.30
CA PRO A 295 3.73 -40.67 21.99
C PRO A 295 2.87 -40.07 20.87
N GLN A 296 1.58 -40.39 20.84
CA GLN A 296 0.65 -39.86 19.84
C GLN A 296 0.43 -38.35 20.02
N MET A 297 0.29 -37.89 21.27
CA MET A 297 0.15 -36.46 21.57
C MET A 297 1.41 -35.67 21.18
N GLU A 298 2.60 -36.23 21.39
CA GLU A 298 3.86 -35.60 21.00
C GLU A 298 3.99 -35.45 19.49
N GLU A 299 3.61 -36.46 18.72
CA GLU A 299 3.60 -36.39 17.26
C GLU A 299 2.64 -35.30 16.76
N GLN A 300 1.44 -35.23 17.33
CA GLN A 300 0.45 -34.20 17.01
C GLN A 300 0.97 -32.79 17.32
N VAL A 301 1.56 -32.58 18.51
CA VAL A 301 2.12 -31.29 18.90
C VAL A 301 3.27 -30.88 17.98
N LYS A 302 4.18 -31.81 17.64
CA LYS A 302 5.29 -31.54 16.69
C LYS A 302 4.76 -31.15 15.31
N TYR A 303 3.74 -31.86 14.82
CA TYR A 303 3.08 -31.53 13.56
C TYR A 303 2.49 -30.12 13.58
N LEU A 304 1.74 -29.75 14.63
CA LEU A 304 1.15 -28.42 14.77
C LEU A 304 2.22 -27.32 14.86
N ILE A 305 3.30 -27.54 15.61
CA ILE A 305 4.42 -26.59 15.70
C ILE A 305 5.06 -26.39 14.31
N TYR A 306 5.36 -27.47 13.59
CA TYR A 306 5.97 -27.41 12.26
C TYR A 306 5.10 -26.59 11.30
N HIS A 307 3.80 -26.90 11.22
CA HIS A 307 2.90 -26.23 10.29
C HIS A 307 2.61 -24.77 10.66
N LEU A 308 2.46 -24.46 11.96
CA LEU A 308 2.25 -23.10 12.44
C LEU A 308 3.45 -22.19 12.13
N ILE A 309 4.67 -22.68 12.42
CA ILE A 309 5.89 -21.92 12.15
C ILE A 309 6.09 -21.74 10.64
N LYS A 310 5.83 -22.79 9.85
CA LYS A 310 5.92 -22.73 8.39
C LYS A 310 4.95 -21.71 7.79
N SER A 311 3.70 -21.66 8.24
CA SER A 311 2.72 -20.69 7.73
C SER A 311 3.01 -19.25 8.19
N SER A 312 3.73 -19.09 9.31
CA SER A 312 4.11 -17.78 9.86
C SER A 312 5.19 -17.03 9.06
N PHE A 313 5.86 -17.70 8.10
CA PHE A 313 6.90 -17.07 7.28
C PHE A 313 6.29 -16.38 6.05
N VAL A 314 6.28 -15.04 6.06
CA VAL A 314 5.56 -14.22 5.09
C VAL A 314 6.41 -13.11 4.50
N VAL A 315 6.04 -12.66 3.30
CA VAL A 315 6.58 -11.43 2.70
C VAL A 315 5.81 -10.25 3.29
N GLU A 316 6.47 -9.42 4.10
CA GLU A 316 5.89 -8.23 4.74
C GLU A 316 5.82 -7.07 3.74
N LYS A 317 6.91 -6.79 3.02
CA LYS A 317 6.97 -5.78 1.96
C LYS A 317 7.31 -6.45 0.64
N GLN A 318 6.37 -6.39 -0.30
CA GLN A 318 6.53 -6.95 -1.63
C GLN A 318 7.67 -6.26 -2.41
N PRO A 319 8.30 -6.95 -3.39
CA PRO A 319 9.39 -6.39 -4.19
C PRO A 319 9.03 -5.03 -4.83
N CYS A 320 9.81 -4.00 -4.54
CA CYS A 320 9.55 -2.64 -5.00
C CYS A 320 10.85 -1.89 -5.30
N MET A 321 10.89 -1.10 -6.37
CA MET A 321 12.01 -0.23 -6.68
C MET A 321 11.89 1.09 -5.90
N PRO A 322 12.90 1.52 -5.11
CA PRO A 322 12.87 2.81 -4.42
C PRO A 322 12.66 4.02 -5.35
N THR A 323 13.04 3.92 -6.62
CA THR A 323 12.82 4.96 -7.64
C THR A 323 11.36 5.08 -8.08
N HIS A 324 10.54 4.05 -7.85
CA HIS A 324 9.14 3.97 -8.26
C HIS A 324 8.27 3.34 -7.14
N PRO A 325 8.18 3.97 -5.96
CA PRO A 325 7.52 3.38 -4.78
C PRO A 325 6.02 3.13 -4.97
N GLN A 326 5.38 3.87 -5.89
CA GLN A 326 3.95 3.74 -6.17
C GLN A 326 3.59 2.56 -7.09
N LYS A 327 4.59 1.87 -7.66
CA LYS A 327 4.38 0.73 -8.57
C LYS A 327 5.17 -0.50 -8.10
N PRO A 328 4.78 -1.12 -6.96
CA PRO A 328 5.39 -2.37 -6.51
C PRO A 328 5.18 -3.50 -7.52
N LEU A 329 5.91 -4.60 -7.38
CA LEU A 329 5.85 -5.78 -8.25
C LEU A 329 6.26 -5.53 -9.71
N ILE A 330 6.85 -4.39 -10.02
CA ILE A 330 7.53 -4.13 -11.30
C ILE A 330 9.01 -3.95 -11.00
N ILE A 331 9.86 -4.78 -11.60
CA ILE A 331 11.30 -4.71 -11.42
C ILE A 331 11.97 -4.42 -12.76
N LYS A 332 12.70 -3.32 -12.85
CA LYS A 332 13.55 -3.03 -14.01
C LYS A 332 14.89 -3.76 -13.87
N THR A 333 15.33 -4.42 -14.93
CA THR A 333 16.66 -5.05 -14.97
C THR A 333 17.76 -4.03 -14.64
N GLN A 334 18.78 -4.48 -13.91
CA GLN A 334 19.92 -3.66 -13.43
C GLN A 334 19.58 -2.55 -12.43
N VAL A 335 18.30 -2.34 -12.07
CA VAL A 335 17.89 -1.39 -11.04
C VAL A 335 17.78 -2.11 -9.68
N GLN A 336 18.16 -1.41 -8.60
CA GLN A 336 18.04 -1.93 -7.25
C GLN A 336 16.57 -1.96 -6.81
N PHE A 337 16.18 -3.01 -6.11
CA PHE A 337 14.87 -3.13 -5.49
C PHE A 337 14.97 -3.70 -4.08
N THR A 338 13.93 -3.45 -3.31
CA THR A 338 13.81 -3.85 -1.92
C THR A 338 12.68 -4.83 -1.69
N THR A 339 12.83 -5.73 -0.72
CA THR A 339 11.77 -6.63 -0.24
C THR A 339 12.03 -6.98 1.22
N LYS A 340 10.98 -7.20 2.01
CA LYS A 340 11.09 -7.55 3.44
C LYS A 340 10.29 -8.81 3.71
N VAL A 341 10.90 -9.78 4.37
CA VAL A 341 10.22 -10.98 4.88
C VAL A 341 10.25 -10.99 6.40
N ARG A 342 9.21 -11.55 7.00
CA ARG A 342 8.97 -11.56 8.46
C ARG A 342 8.53 -12.95 8.90
N LEU A 343 8.96 -13.35 10.08
CA LEU A 343 8.45 -14.52 10.77
C LEU A 343 7.47 -14.05 11.85
N LEU A 344 6.21 -14.45 11.76
CA LEU A 344 5.15 -14.02 12.70
C LEU A 344 5.22 -14.74 14.05
N VAL A 345 6.04 -15.78 14.19
CA VAL A 345 6.33 -16.41 15.47
C VAL A 345 7.61 -15.81 16.05
N LYS A 346 7.49 -15.14 17.20
CA LYS A 346 8.61 -14.57 17.95
C LYS A 346 8.71 -15.19 19.35
N LEU A 347 9.72 -15.98 19.59
CA LEU A 347 10.03 -16.66 20.86
C LEU A 347 11.28 -16.01 21.46
N PRO A 348 11.18 -15.29 22.58
CA PRO A 348 12.31 -14.58 23.18
C PRO A 348 13.50 -15.48 23.54
N GLU A 349 13.26 -16.76 23.79
CA GLU A 349 14.26 -17.72 24.25
C GLU A 349 15.13 -18.29 23.12
N VAL A 350 14.92 -17.87 21.87
CA VAL A 350 15.55 -18.43 20.67
C VAL A 350 16.51 -17.43 20.05
N ASP A 351 17.76 -17.84 19.87
CA ASP A 351 18.69 -17.14 18.96
C ASP A 351 18.38 -17.53 17.51
N TYR A 352 17.71 -16.63 16.81
CA TYR A 352 17.21 -16.84 15.46
C TYR A 352 18.29 -16.62 14.40
N GLN A 353 19.42 -17.34 14.45
CA GLN A 353 20.47 -17.28 13.41
C GLN A 353 19.99 -17.87 12.06
N LEU A 354 18.89 -17.33 11.54
CA LEU A 354 18.15 -17.73 10.37
C LEU A 354 18.73 -17.02 9.16
N LYS A 355 19.53 -17.77 8.39
CA LYS A 355 20.04 -17.29 7.11
C LYS A 355 19.00 -17.49 6.03
N ILE A 356 18.33 -16.40 5.63
CA ILE A 356 17.36 -16.41 4.54
C ILE A 356 18.10 -16.34 3.20
N LYS A 357 17.84 -17.31 2.33
CA LYS A 357 18.30 -17.34 0.94
C LYS A 357 17.17 -16.94 0.01
N THR A 358 17.47 -16.05 -0.93
CA THR A 358 16.55 -15.59 -1.95
C THR A 358 16.91 -16.22 -3.29
N THR A 359 15.91 -16.75 -3.99
CA THR A 359 16.05 -17.31 -5.34
C THR A 359 14.97 -16.72 -6.25
N PHE A 360 15.26 -16.66 -7.54
CA PHE A 360 14.31 -16.15 -8.53
C PHE A 360 13.81 -17.31 -9.37
N ASN A 361 12.49 -17.41 -9.54
CA ASN A 361 11.88 -18.41 -10.43
C ASN A 361 12.24 -19.86 -10.09
N LYS A 362 12.16 -20.21 -8.80
CA LYS A 362 12.35 -21.59 -8.31
C LYS A 362 11.23 -22.50 -8.83
N ASP A 363 11.56 -23.76 -9.11
CA ASP A 363 10.62 -24.84 -9.49
C ASP A 363 9.79 -24.61 -10.77
N LEU A 364 10.24 -23.72 -11.65
CA LEU A 364 9.62 -23.55 -12.96
C LEU A 364 10.08 -24.64 -13.93
N PRO A 365 9.15 -25.44 -14.50
CA PRO A 365 9.52 -26.40 -15.53
C PRO A 365 10.07 -25.66 -16.76
N PRO A 366 11.11 -26.20 -17.43
CA PRO A 366 11.68 -25.58 -18.61
C PRO A 366 10.59 -25.35 -19.67
N GLY A 367 10.46 -24.10 -20.15
CA GLY A 367 9.53 -23.72 -21.21
C GLY A 367 8.24 -22.99 -20.77
N LYS A 368 7.95 -22.81 -19.47
CA LYS A 368 6.81 -21.98 -19.02
C LYS A 368 7.07 -20.47 -18.98
N VAL A 369 8.34 -20.08 -18.89
CA VAL A 369 8.78 -18.69 -18.81
C VAL A 369 9.86 -18.50 -19.87
N ASN A 370 9.72 -17.49 -20.72
CA ASN A 370 10.54 -17.29 -21.91
C ASN A 370 11.90 -16.67 -21.54
N ARG A 371 11.90 -15.70 -20.61
CA ARG A 371 13.10 -15.01 -20.15
C ARG A 371 13.52 -15.51 -18.78
N GLN A 372 14.81 -15.80 -18.64
CA GLN A 372 15.39 -16.21 -17.37
C GLN A 372 16.20 -15.06 -16.75
N PHE A 373 16.04 -14.87 -15.45
CA PHE A 373 16.74 -13.85 -14.69
C PHE A 373 17.45 -14.48 -13.49
N PHE A 374 18.51 -13.83 -13.03
CA PHE A 374 19.21 -14.19 -11.81
C PHE A 374 19.48 -12.96 -10.96
N ILE A 375 19.59 -13.17 -9.65
CA ILE A 375 19.97 -12.13 -8.69
C ILE A 375 21.49 -11.93 -8.79
N HIS A 376 21.92 -10.72 -9.12
CA HIS A 376 23.33 -10.39 -9.33
C HIS A 376 24.09 -10.16 -8.00
N THR A 377 23.38 -9.69 -6.99
CA THR A 377 23.93 -9.28 -5.69
C THR A 377 23.87 -10.42 -4.67
N ASN A 378 24.36 -10.18 -3.45
CA ASN A 378 24.22 -11.15 -2.36
C ASN A 378 22.73 -11.49 -2.15
N ASN A 379 22.41 -12.76 -2.27
CA ASN A 379 21.05 -13.30 -2.17
C ASN A 379 20.80 -13.96 -0.81
N THR A 380 21.74 -13.87 0.13
CA THR A 380 21.56 -14.39 1.49
C THR A 380 21.68 -13.28 2.53
N LYS A 381 20.79 -13.28 3.51
CA LYS A 381 20.82 -12.33 4.63
C LYS A 381 20.27 -12.98 5.89
N VAL A 382 20.87 -12.66 7.04
CA VAL A 382 20.44 -13.17 8.35
C VAL A 382 19.25 -12.35 8.84
N MET A 383 18.27 -13.03 9.40
CA MET A 383 17.10 -12.44 10.05
C MET A 383 17.46 -11.91 11.43
N ASP A 384 16.93 -10.74 11.77
CA ASP A 384 17.23 -10.05 13.02
C ASP A 384 15.98 -9.41 13.61
N VAL A 385 16.05 -9.06 14.89
CA VAL A 385 14.99 -8.32 15.59
C VAL A 385 15.17 -6.83 15.30
N GLU A 386 14.19 -6.24 14.64
CA GLU A 386 14.20 -4.81 14.32
C GLU A 386 14.00 -3.99 15.61
N GLU A 387 14.92 -3.08 15.93
CA GLU A 387 14.91 -2.32 17.20
C GLU A 387 13.66 -1.46 17.40
N SER A 388 13.08 -0.92 16.32
CA SER A 388 11.92 -0.02 16.37
C SER A 388 10.59 -0.75 16.60
N THR A 389 10.42 -1.93 15.99
CA THR A 389 9.16 -2.69 16.01
C THR A 389 9.25 -3.94 16.91
N GLY A 390 10.46 -4.33 17.30
CA GLY A 390 10.74 -5.59 17.96
C GLY A 390 10.40 -6.82 17.10
N CYS A 391 10.23 -6.68 15.79
CA CYS A 391 9.76 -7.76 14.92
C CYS A 391 10.92 -8.55 14.31
N LEU A 392 10.74 -9.87 14.18
CA LEU A 392 11.73 -10.76 13.59
C LEU A 392 11.62 -10.74 12.06
N SER A 393 12.50 -10.00 11.40
CA SER A 393 12.38 -9.73 9.97
C SER A 393 13.74 -9.55 9.29
N VAL A 394 13.74 -9.63 7.96
CA VAL A 394 14.91 -9.30 7.16
C VAL A 394 14.51 -8.52 5.92
N GLU A 395 15.16 -7.37 5.74
CA GLU A 395 14.98 -6.52 4.57
C GLU A 395 16.17 -6.64 3.62
N PHE A 396 15.91 -7.04 2.39
CA PHE A 396 16.88 -7.04 1.31
C PHE A 396 16.78 -5.71 0.56
N ARG A 397 17.75 -4.81 0.70
CA ARG A 397 17.67 -3.45 0.12
C ARG A 397 18.33 -3.26 -1.25
N HIS A 398 19.29 -4.12 -1.59
CA HIS A 398 20.16 -3.93 -2.75
C HIS A 398 20.08 -5.11 -3.72
N LEU A 399 18.89 -5.70 -3.89
CA LEU A 399 18.72 -6.77 -4.87
C LEU A 399 18.73 -6.18 -6.28
N GLN A 400 19.38 -6.85 -7.23
CA GLN A 400 19.36 -6.50 -8.64
C GLN A 400 19.16 -7.73 -9.50
N LEU A 401 18.31 -7.62 -10.52
CA LEU A 401 18.09 -8.67 -11.52
C LEU A 401 18.90 -8.42 -12.78
N LYS A 402 19.50 -9.49 -13.31
CA LYS A 402 20.15 -9.52 -14.62
C LYS A 402 19.57 -10.64 -15.47
N GLU A 403 19.35 -10.35 -16.74
CA GLU A 403 18.85 -11.32 -17.71
C GLU A 403 19.95 -12.30 -18.11
N ARG A 404 19.61 -13.60 -18.16
CA ARG A 404 20.50 -14.65 -18.64
C ARG A 404 20.38 -14.73 -20.15
N LYS A 405 21.45 -14.38 -20.86
CA LYS A 405 21.51 -14.52 -22.33
C LYS A 405 21.63 -16.01 -22.69
N CYS A 406 20.63 -16.58 -23.36
CA CYS A 406 20.75 -17.91 -23.97
C CYS A 406 21.71 -17.84 -25.17
N THR A 407 22.67 -18.76 -25.23
CA THR A 407 23.70 -18.86 -26.30
C THR A 407 23.24 -19.62 -27.54
N SER A 408 22.00 -20.14 -27.55
CA SER A 408 21.45 -20.89 -28.67
C SER A 408 20.84 -19.91 -29.70
N GLY A 409 21.60 -19.61 -30.75
CA GLY A 409 21.11 -18.87 -31.91
C GLY A 409 20.08 -19.68 -32.70
N GLY A 410 18.93 -19.06 -32.99
CA GLY A 410 17.93 -19.62 -33.91
C GLY A 410 16.53 -19.06 -33.66
N LYS A 411 16.11 -18.13 -34.52
CA LYS A 411 14.72 -17.68 -34.79
C LYS A 411 13.79 -17.48 -33.58
N GLY A 412 13.61 -16.22 -33.19
CA GLY A 412 12.38 -15.69 -32.57
C GLY A 412 12.10 -16.12 -31.13
N ASN A 413 12.69 -15.41 -30.15
CA ASN A 413 12.24 -15.42 -28.75
C ASN A 413 10.89 -14.68 -28.55
N GLU A 414 9.98 -14.76 -29.53
CA GLU A 414 8.60 -14.27 -29.35
C GLU A 414 7.77 -15.41 -28.79
N GLY A 415 7.84 -15.61 -27.48
CA GLY A 415 6.83 -16.42 -26.83
C GLY A 415 5.44 -15.76 -26.95
N PRO A 416 4.36 -16.51 -26.67
CA PRO A 416 2.99 -16.04 -26.91
C PRO A 416 2.55 -14.84 -26.06
N LEU A 417 3.30 -14.54 -24.99
CA LEU A 417 3.03 -13.45 -24.07
C LEU A 417 4.01 -12.30 -24.29
N SER A 418 3.51 -11.08 -24.20
CA SER A 418 4.36 -9.89 -24.25
C SER A 418 5.26 -9.79 -23.02
N VAL A 419 6.33 -9.01 -23.14
CA VAL A 419 7.31 -8.75 -22.07
C VAL A 419 6.66 -8.31 -20.75
N THR A 420 5.56 -7.55 -20.83
CA THR A 420 4.86 -7.02 -19.66
C THR A 420 3.84 -7.99 -19.05
N GLU A 421 3.52 -9.07 -19.76
CA GLU A 421 2.57 -10.12 -19.32
C GLU A 421 3.27 -11.35 -18.75
N GLU A 422 4.59 -11.44 -18.91
CA GLU A 422 5.39 -12.51 -18.32
C GLU A 422 5.57 -12.27 -16.82
N LEU A 423 5.04 -13.21 -16.03
CA LEU A 423 5.09 -13.15 -14.58
C LEU A 423 6.23 -14.00 -14.02
N HIS A 424 6.88 -13.46 -13.00
CA HIS A 424 7.97 -14.10 -12.27
C HIS A 424 7.69 -14.08 -10.77
N SER A 425 8.44 -14.86 -10.00
CA SER A 425 8.32 -14.86 -8.53
C SER A 425 9.68 -14.89 -7.86
N LEU A 426 9.74 -14.28 -6.68
CA LEU A 426 10.90 -14.28 -5.80
C LEU A 426 10.62 -15.23 -4.63
N ASN A 427 11.43 -16.26 -4.47
CA ASN A 427 11.30 -17.26 -3.41
C ASN A 427 12.30 -16.96 -2.30
N PHE A 428 11.88 -17.22 -1.07
CA PHE A 428 12.69 -17.09 0.13
C PHE A 428 12.70 -18.43 0.85
N GLU A 429 13.89 -18.89 1.21
CA GLU A 429 14.14 -20.18 1.83
C GLU A 429 14.97 -19.99 3.10
N ALA A 430 14.65 -20.73 4.14
CA ALA A 430 15.51 -20.88 5.31
C ALA A 430 15.23 -22.20 6.02
N MET A 431 16.16 -22.60 6.87
CA MET A 431 15.99 -23.74 7.75
C MET A 431 16.08 -23.26 9.19
N LEU A 432 15.06 -23.56 9.98
CA LEU A 432 14.96 -23.20 11.39
C LEU A 432 15.10 -24.47 12.24
N MET A 433 16.11 -24.52 13.10
CA MET A 433 16.28 -25.59 14.06
C MET A 433 15.77 -25.14 15.44
N LEU A 434 14.71 -25.77 15.93
CA LEU A 434 14.06 -25.40 17.21
C LEU A 434 13.78 -26.61 18.08
N GLN A 435 14.42 -26.71 19.24
CA GLN A 435 14.20 -27.78 20.23
C GLN A 435 14.21 -29.20 19.61
N GLY A 436 15.12 -29.44 18.65
CA GLY A 436 15.23 -30.72 17.94
C GLY A 436 14.25 -30.91 16.77
N LEU A 437 13.53 -29.86 16.35
CA LEU A 437 12.72 -29.83 15.13
C LEU A 437 13.45 -29.05 14.04
N ASP A 438 13.61 -29.68 12.88
CA ASP A 438 14.12 -29.04 11.67
C ASP A 438 12.92 -28.59 10.82
N ILE A 439 12.78 -27.28 10.64
CA ILE A 439 11.63 -26.67 9.96
C ILE A 439 12.13 -25.95 8.71
N ASP A 440 11.76 -26.47 7.54
CA ASP A 440 11.98 -25.81 6.26
C ASP A 440 10.96 -24.69 6.05
N LEU A 441 11.47 -23.46 6.06
CA LEU A 441 10.71 -22.25 5.79
C LEU A 441 10.82 -21.90 4.32
N GLU A 442 9.68 -21.81 3.65
CA GLU A 442 9.60 -21.35 2.27
C GLU A 442 8.39 -20.43 2.08
N THR A 443 8.61 -19.29 1.44
CA THR A 443 7.56 -18.36 1.03
C THR A 443 7.95 -17.68 -0.28
N CYS A 444 6.99 -17.09 -0.98
CA CYS A 444 7.25 -16.38 -2.23
C CYS A 444 6.55 -15.02 -2.28
N SER A 445 7.11 -14.10 -3.06
CA SER A 445 6.45 -12.84 -3.39
C SER A 445 5.16 -13.08 -4.17
N LEU A 446 4.32 -12.05 -4.26
CA LEU A 446 3.33 -11.99 -5.34
C LEU A 446 4.04 -12.00 -6.71
N PRO A 447 3.36 -12.44 -7.77
CA PRO A 447 3.91 -12.39 -9.10
C PRO A 447 4.25 -10.96 -9.52
N LEU A 448 5.44 -10.84 -10.09
CA LEU A 448 6.04 -9.57 -10.48
C LEU A 448 6.39 -9.58 -11.97
N VAL A 449 6.44 -8.40 -12.56
CA VAL A 449 6.79 -8.18 -13.97
C VAL A 449 8.22 -7.64 -14.06
N VAL A 450 9.03 -8.22 -14.96
CA VAL A 450 10.40 -7.77 -15.21
C VAL A 450 10.49 -6.98 -16.52
N ILE A 451 10.85 -5.71 -16.41
CA ILE A 451 10.96 -4.78 -17.54
C ILE A 451 12.42 -4.44 -17.85
N SER A 452 12.69 -4.01 -19.09
CA SER A 452 14.01 -3.55 -19.53
C SER A 452 14.07 -2.02 -19.63
N ASN A 453 12.95 -1.37 -19.95
CA ASN A 453 12.86 0.08 -20.10
C ASN A 453 11.67 0.64 -19.30
N VAL A 454 11.81 1.87 -18.81
CA VAL A 454 10.76 2.64 -18.11
C VAL A 454 9.55 2.88 -19.02
N SER A 455 9.70 2.89 -20.34
CA SER A 455 8.57 2.96 -21.28
C SER A 455 7.57 1.80 -21.14
N GLN A 456 8.00 0.66 -20.58
CA GLN A 456 7.15 -0.53 -20.38
C GLN A 456 6.40 -0.52 -19.05
N LEU A 457 6.72 0.43 -18.16
CA LEU A 457 6.16 0.54 -16.83
C LEU A 457 4.63 0.73 -16.80
N PRO A 458 3.98 1.46 -17.74
CA PRO A 458 2.52 1.48 -17.84
C PRO A 458 1.92 0.09 -18.10
N GLY A 459 2.52 -0.69 -19.01
CA GLY A 459 2.05 -2.03 -19.35
C GLY A 459 2.30 -3.06 -18.25
N GLY A 460 3.47 -3.02 -17.63
CA GLY A 460 3.77 -3.86 -16.48
C GLY A 460 2.81 -3.57 -15.31
N TRP A 461 2.46 -2.30 -15.10
CA TRP A 461 1.49 -1.93 -14.07
C TRP A 461 0.08 -2.38 -14.38
N ALA A 462 -0.34 -2.31 -15.65
CA ALA A 462 -1.61 -2.89 -16.09
C ALA A 462 -1.70 -4.38 -15.72
N SER A 463 -0.63 -5.14 -15.98
CA SER A 463 -0.58 -6.57 -15.66
C SER A 463 -0.59 -6.83 -14.15
N VAL A 464 0.17 -6.05 -13.37
CA VAL A 464 0.16 -6.13 -11.90
C VAL A 464 -1.24 -5.84 -11.34
N MET A 465 -1.93 -4.79 -11.81
CA MET A 465 -3.29 -4.49 -11.38
C MET A 465 -4.26 -5.61 -11.73
N TRP A 466 -4.23 -6.10 -12.98
CA TRP A 466 -5.16 -7.12 -13.45
C TRP A 466 -5.01 -8.45 -12.70
N TYR A 467 -3.76 -8.87 -12.47
CA TYR A 467 -3.44 -10.05 -11.70
C TYR A 467 -3.98 -9.93 -10.27
N ASN A 468 -3.58 -8.86 -9.59
CA ASN A 468 -3.87 -8.69 -8.17
C ASN A 468 -5.33 -8.37 -7.89
N LEU A 469 -6.08 -7.87 -8.87
CA LEU A 469 -7.52 -7.72 -8.76
C LEU A 469 -8.25 -9.07 -8.82
N LEU A 470 -7.87 -9.95 -9.75
CA LEU A 470 -8.72 -11.09 -10.17
C LEU A 470 -8.30 -12.46 -9.61
N THR A 471 -7.08 -12.62 -9.10
CA THR A 471 -6.64 -13.89 -8.51
C THR A 471 -6.02 -13.68 -7.13
N ALA A 472 -6.30 -14.62 -6.21
CA ALA A 472 -5.65 -14.71 -4.90
C ALA A 472 -4.54 -15.75 -4.86
N ASP A 473 -4.39 -16.58 -5.90
CA ASP A 473 -3.29 -17.54 -6.03
C ASP A 473 -1.98 -16.78 -6.31
N PRO A 474 -0.94 -16.86 -5.47
CA PRO A 474 0.33 -16.18 -5.69
C PRO A 474 1.27 -16.94 -6.66
N LYS A 475 0.93 -18.15 -7.11
CA LYS A 475 1.82 -19.02 -7.91
C LYS A 475 1.37 -19.17 -9.37
N ASN A 476 0.24 -18.60 -9.77
CA ASN A 476 -0.25 -18.69 -11.15
C ASN A 476 0.54 -17.76 -12.10
N LEU A 477 1.75 -18.15 -12.48
CA LEU A 477 2.57 -17.37 -13.41
C LEU A 477 2.04 -17.41 -14.86
N GLY A 478 1.17 -18.37 -15.19
CA GLY A 478 0.55 -18.54 -16.51
C GLY A 478 -0.76 -17.76 -16.70
N PHE A 479 -1.07 -16.82 -15.82
CA PHE A 479 -2.36 -16.12 -15.77
C PHE A 479 -2.75 -15.43 -17.09
N PHE A 480 -1.80 -14.78 -17.76
CA PHE A 480 -2.07 -14.04 -19.00
C PHE A 480 -2.23 -14.93 -20.25
N SER A 481 -2.03 -16.24 -20.14
CA SER A 481 -2.37 -17.18 -21.21
C SER A 481 -3.89 -17.29 -21.41
N ASN A 482 -4.67 -17.11 -20.34
CA ASN A 482 -6.13 -17.04 -20.38
C ASN A 482 -6.65 -16.11 -19.26
N PRO A 483 -6.56 -14.78 -19.45
CA PRO A 483 -6.84 -13.82 -18.38
C PRO A 483 -8.34 -13.77 -18.07
N LEU A 484 -8.66 -13.75 -16.77
CA LEU A 484 -10.02 -13.56 -16.30
C LEU A 484 -10.57 -12.18 -16.68
N ARG A 485 -11.91 -12.08 -16.75
CA ARG A 485 -12.60 -10.81 -16.94
C ARG A 485 -12.86 -10.14 -15.60
N ALA A 486 -12.75 -8.81 -15.57
CA ALA A 486 -13.02 -8.01 -14.38
C ALA A 486 -14.44 -7.46 -14.44
N SER A 487 -15.17 -7.50 -13.32
CA SER A 487 -16.40 -6.70 -13.22
C SER A 487 -16.06 -5.21 -13.18
N TRP A 488 -16.91 -4.37 -13.77
CA TRP A 488 -16.71 -2.92 -13.72
C TRP A 488 -16.77 -2.37 -12.29
N SER A 489 -17.62 -2.95 -11.43
CA SER A 489 -17.68 -2.57 -10.00
C SER A 489 -16.32 -2.72 -9.31
N GLN A 490 -15.61 -3.82 -9.55
CA GLN A 490 -14.25 -4.02 -9.04
C GLN A 490 -13.21 -3.15 -9.74
N LEU A 491 -13.27 -3.04 -11.08
CA LEU A 491 -12.28 -2.28 -11.84
C LEU A 491 -12.37 -0.78 -11.57
N SER A 492 -13.57 -0.21 -11.51
CA SER A 492 -13.79 1.22 -11.23
C SER A 492 -13.22 1.64 -9.88
N GLU A 493 -13.33 0.77 -8.87
CA GLU A 493 -12.73 0.98 -7.55
C GLU A 493 -11.20 1.03 -7.63
N VAL A 494 -10.58 0.06 -8.33
CA VAL A 494 -9.12 0.06 -8.58
C VAL A 494 -8.66 1.28 -9.36
N LEU A 495 -9.44 1.72 -10.35
CA LEU A 495 -9.15 2.95 -11.08
C LEU A 495 -9.16 4.16 -10.15
N SER A 496 -10.18 4.29 -9.29
CA SER A 496 -10.24 5.37 -8.29
C SER A 496 -9.03 5.34 -7.35
N TRP A 497 -8.61 4.16 -6.91
CA TRP A 497 -7.41 3.96 -6.10
C TRP A 497 -6.11 4.43 -6.77
N GLN A 498 -6.01 4.32 -8.10
CA GLN A 498 -4.85 4.87 -8.82
C GLN A 498 -4.79 6.39 -8.67
N PHE A 499 -5.93 7.08 -8.75
CA PHE A 499 -5.99 8.53 -8.60
C PHE A 499 -5.76 8.96 -7.14
N SER A 500 -6.36 8.26 -6.16
CA SER A 500 -6.16 8.60 -4.75
C SER A 500 -4.71 8.39 -4.31
N SER A 501 -4.09 7.29 -4.70
CA SER A 501 -2.72 6.94 -4.29
C SER A 501 -1.65 7.76 -5.02
N PHE A 502 -1.85 8.08 -6.31
CA PHE A 502 -0.85 8.82 -7.10
C PHE A 502 -1.06 10.33 -7.07
N ALA A 503 -2.30 10.80 -7.00
CA ALA A 503 -2.67 12.21 -7.14
C ALA A 503 -3.41 12.78 -5.92
N GLY A 504 -3.54 12.01 -4.83
CA GLY A 504 -4.07 12.48 -3.55
C GLY A 504 -5.58 12.62 -3.47
N ARG A 505 -6.30 12.48 -4.59
CA ARG A 505 -7.77 12.51 -4.69
C ARG A 505 -8.23 11.46 -5.71
N GLY A 506 -9.17 10.61 -5.31
CA GLY A 506 -9.76 9.58 -6.16
C GLY A 506 -10.72 10.10 -7.24
N LEU A 507 -11.44 9.18 -7.88
CA LEU A 507 -12.46 9.49 -8.88
C LEU A 507 -13.85 9.49 -8.26
N ASN A 508 -14.68 10.45 -8.65
CA ASN A 508 -16.08 10.51 -8.23
C ASN A 508 -17.00 9.67 -9.16
N LYS A 509 -18.27 9.55 -8.79
CA LYS A 509 -19.25 8.75 -9.53
C LYS A 509 -19.45 9.21 -10.98
N GLU A 510 -19.49 10.52 -11.25
CA GLU A 510 -19.66 11.04 -12.62
C GLU A 510 -18.45 10.71 -13.50
N GLN A 511 -17.24 10.90 -12.96
CA GLN A 511 -15.99 10.57 -13.64
C GLN A 511 -15.89 9.07 -13.94
N LEU A 512 -16.27 8.22 -12.97
CA LEU A 512 -16.32 6.77 -13.17
C LEU A 512 -17.36 6.39 -14.23
N ASN A 513 -18.55 7.00 -14.22
CA ASN A 513 -19.57 6.71 -15.24
C ASN A 513 -19.07 7.01 -16.66
N MET A 514 -18.38 8.14 -16.86
CA MET A 514 -17.79 8.48 -18.16
C MET A 514 -16.71 7.47 -18.59
N LEU A 515 -15.85 7.03 -17.66
CA LEU A 515 -14.86 5.98 -17.94
C LEU A 515 -15.51 4.64 -18.27
N GLY A 516 -16.61 4.30 -17.60
CA GLY A 516 -17.41 3.10 -17.85
C GLY A 516 -18.02 3.14 -19.24
N GLU A 517 -18.65 4.26 -19.62
CA GLU A 517 -19.18 4.50 -20.96
C GLU A 517 -18.10 4.38 -22.03
N LYS A 518 -16.90 4.93 -21.77
CA LYS A 518 -15.78 4.86 -22.71
C LYS A 518 -15.27 3.44 -22.95
N LEU A 519 -15.31 2.56 -21.95
CA LEU A 519 -14.84 1.18 -22.04
C LEU A 519 -15.91 0.20 -22.55
N LEU A 520 -17.15 0.39 -22.13
CA LEU A 520 -18.24 -0.57 -22.30
C LEU A 520 -19.31 -0.09 -23.29
N GLY A 521 -19.36 1.20 -23.61
CA GLY A 521 -20.45 1.84 -24.34
C GLY A 521 -21.57 2.31 -23.41
N GLN A 522 -22.66 2.81 -23.99
CA GLN A 522 -23.77 3.35 -23.23
C GLN A 522 -24.63 2.21 -22.63
N HIS A 523 -24.72 2.14 -21.30
CA HIS A 523 -25.52 1.14 -20.57
C HIS A 523 -26.28 1.78 -19.40
N ALA A 524 -27.44 1.22 -19.06
CA ALA A 524 -28.28 1.72 -17.95
C ALA A 524 -27.69 1.44 -16.55
N SER A 525 -26.92 0.36 -16.40
CA SER A 525 -26.13 0.05 -15.22
C SER A 525 -24.86 -0.67 -15.64
N TYR A 526 -23.73 -0.27 -15.05
CA TYR A 526 -22.43 -0.84 -15.35
C TYR A 526 -21.97 -1.91 -14.34
N SER A 527 -22.66 -2.05 -13.19
CA SER A 527 -22.15 -2.83 -12.04
C SER A 527 -21.77 -4.29 -12.36
N ASP A 528 -22.53 -4.93 -13.24
CA ASP A 528 -22.37 -6.35 -13.61
C ASP A 528 -21.61 -6.54 -14.94
N CYS A 529 -21.31 -5.44 -15.65
CA CYS A 529 -20.60 -5.50 -16.91
C CYS A 529 -19.17 -6.03 -16.72
N GLN A 530 -18.75 -6.90 -17.63
CA GLN A 530 -17.44 -7.54 -17.60
C GLN A 530 -16.50 -6.90 -18.62
N VAL A 531 -15.31 -6.51 -18.17
CA VAL A 531 -14.22 -5.96 -18.99
C VAL A 531 -13.18 -7.04 -19.22
N SER A 532 -12.79 -7.25 -20.47
CA SER A 532 -11.70 -8.17 -20.83
C SER A 532 -10.34 -7.48 -20.71
N TRP A 533 -9.29 -8.26 -20.45
CA TRP A 533 -7.90 -7.79 -20.48
C TRP A 533 -7.56 -7.09 -21.81
N SER A 534 -8.03 -7.65 -22.92
CA SER A 534 -7.79 -7.08 -24.25
C SER A 534 -8.35 -5.67 -24.38
N LYS A 535 -9.62 -5.44 -23.99
CA LYS A 535 -10.22 -4.09 -24.02
C LYS A 535 -9.52 -3.09 -23.10
N PHE A 536 -8.96 -3.55 -21.99
CA PHE A 536 -8.30 -2.68 -21.02
C PHE A 536 -6.91 -2.22 -21.49
N TRP A 537 -6.09 -3.12 -22.05
CA TRP A 537 -4.68 -2.86 -22.36
C TRP A 537 -4.24 -3.16 -23.80
N LYS A 538 -4.79 -4.19 -24.47
CA LYS A 538 -4.30 -4.63 -25.80
C LYS A 538 -4.94 -3.87 -26.96
N GLU A 539 -6.25 -3.70 -26.90
CA GLU A 539 -7.04 -3.09 -27.96
C GLU A 539 -6.94 -1.57 -27.85
N ASN A 540 -6.83 -0.92 -29.01
CA ASN A 540 -6.90 0.53 -29.07
C ASN A 540 -8.34 0.99 -28.88
N ILE A 541 -8.53 2.14 -28.25
CA ILE A 541 -9.84 2.78 -28.18
C ILE A 541 -10.31 3.06 -29.63
N PRO A 542 -11.60 2.83 -29.96
CA PRO A 542 -12.12 3.10 -31.31
C PRO A 542 -11.73 4.50 -31.81
N GLY A 543 -11.08 4.55 -32.98
CA GLY A 543 -10.62 5.81 -33.60
C GLY A 543 -9.38 6.44 -32.95
N LYS A 544 -8.63 5.71 -32.11
CA LYS A 544 -7.38 6.15 -31.47
C LYS A 544 -6.25 5.15 -31.69
N SER A 545 -5.00 5.60 -31.52
CA SER A 545 -3.78 4.80 -31.70
C SER A 545 -3.24 4.22 -30.39
N PHE A 546 -4.00 4.29 -29.30
CA PHE A 546 -3.59 3.89 -27.97
C PHE A 546 -4.70 3.16 -27.22
N SER A 547 -4.31 2.31 -26.25
CA SER A 547 -5.24 1.57 -25.38
C SER A 547 -5.80 2.42 -24.25
N PHE A 548 -6.87 1.93 -23.62
CA PHE A 548 -7.55 2.62 -22.53
C PHE A 548 -6.62 2.91 -21.35
N TRP A 549 -5.90 1.91 -20.86
CA TRP A 549 -5.03 2.10 -19.71
C TRP A 549 -3.84 3.03 -20.02
N LEU A 550 -3.25 2.94 -21.22
CA LEU A 550 -2.15 3.84 -21.61
C LEU A 550 -2.60 5.32 -21.61
N TRP A 551 -3.82 5.58 -22.07
CA TRP A 551 -4.43 6.90 -22.01
C TRP A 551 -4.62 7.39 -20.57
N LEU A 552 -5.16 6.54 -19.70
CA LEU A 552 -5.42 6.89 -18.31
C LEU A 552 -4.13 7.08 -17.49
N ASP A 553 -3.13 6.22 -17.66
CA ASP A 553 -1.81 6.35 -17.02
C ASP A 553 -1.10 7.64 -17.46
N SER A 554 -1.24 8.03 -18.72
CA SER A 554 -0.69 9.31 -19.23
C SER A 554 -1.37 10.52 -18.60
N ILE A 555 -2.66 10.43 -18.26
CA ILE A 555 -3.38 11.46 -17.51
C ILE A 555 -2.88 11.51 -16.06
N LEU A 556 -2.71 10.36 -15.40
CA LEU A 556 -2.15 10.31 -14.04
C LEU A 556 -0.76 10.95 -13.97
N ASP A 557 0.11 10.67 -14.95
CA ASP A 557 1.43 11.30 -15.05
C ASP A 557 1.34 12.82 -15.24
N LEU A 558 0.41 13.29 -16.10
CA LEU A 558 0.14 14.71 -16.32
C LEU A 558 -0.31 15.40 -15.02
N ILE A 559 -1.24 14.78 -14.29
CA ILE A 559 -1.74 15.30 -13.02
C ILE A 559 -0.59 15.42 -12.04
N LYS A 560 0.13 14.32 -11.80
CA LYS A 560 1.20 14.27 -10.81
C LYS A 560 2.28 15.31 -11.05
N LYS A 561 2.66 15.54 -12.31
CA LYS A 561 3.76 16.45 -12.66
C LYS A 561 3.36 17.91 -12.81
N HIS A 562 2.13 18.19 -13.27
CA HIS A 562 1.77 19.54 -13.71
C HIS A 562 0.45 20.09 -13.12
N LEU A 563 -0.46 19.24 -12.63
CA LEU A 563 -1.81 19.65 -12.25
C LEU A 563 -2.18 19.29 -10.81
N LEU A 564 -1.24 18.74 -10.03
CA LEU A 564 -1.51 18.14 -8.72
C LEU A 564 -2.25 19.09 -7.75
N PRO A 565 -1.84 20.36 -7.55
CA PRO A 565 -2.55 21.26 -6.63
C PRO A 565 -4.01 21.50 -7.07
N VAL A 566 -4.20 21.76 -8.37
CA VAL A 566 -5.52 22.06 -8.97
C VAL A 566 -6.43 20.82 -8.95
N TRP A 567 -5.86 19.62 -9.11
CA TRP A 567 -6.58 18.36 -9.00
C TRP A 567 -7.07 18.11 -7.58
N ILE A 568 -6.20 18.25 -6.57
CA ILE A 568 -6.53 18.04 -5.16
C ILE A 568 -7.66 18.97 -4.73
N ASP A 569 -7.65 20.22 -5.21
CA ASP A 569 -8.60 21.26 -4.81
C ASP A 569 -10.03 21.10 -5.35
N GLY A 570 -10.31 20.18 -6.28
CA GLY A 570 -11.66 20.09 -6.84
C GLY A 570 -11.81 20.66 -8.24
N TYR A 571 -10.91 21.55 -8.69
CA TYR A 571 -11.16 22.45 -9.81
C TYR A 571 -11.06 21.81 -11.20
N ILE A 572 -10.56 20.58 -11.29
CA ILE A 572 -10.55 19.80 -12.53
C ILE A 572 -11.69 18.79 -12.50
N MET A 573 -12.64 18.97 -13.41
CA MET A 573 -13.74 18.04 -13.65
C MET A 573 -13.22 16.75 -14.30
N GLY A 574 -12.27 16.86 -15.24
CA GLY A 574 -11.45 15.74 -15.71
C GLY A 574 -12.15 14.84 -16.72
N PHE A 575 -12.99 13.93 -16.27
CA PHE A 575 -13.61 12.88 -17.11
C PHE A 575 -15.07 13.20 -17.41
N VAL A 576 -15.30 13.92 -18.52
CA VAL A 576 -16.65 14.31 -18.98
C VAL A 576 -16.70 14.22 -20.51
N SER A 577 -17.78 13.61 -21.02
CA SER A 577 -18.02 13.47 -22.46
C SER A 577 -18.37 14.83 -23.09
N LYS A 578 -18.14 14.98 -24.40
CA LYS A 578 -18.46 16.24 -25.11
C LYS A 578 -19.94 16.60 -25.04
N GLU A 579 -20.81 15.59 -25.05
CA GLU A 579 -22.25 15.73 -24.94
C GLU A 579 -22.64 16.28 -23.55
N THR A 580 -22.07 15.69 -22.49
CA THR A 580 -22.32 16.11 -21.11
C THR A 580 -21.73 17.49 -20.82
N GLU A 581 -20.51 17.75 -21.30
CA GLU A 581 -19.85 19.07 -21.21
C GLU A 581 -20.74 20.17 -21.79
N ARG A 582 -21.28 19.97 -22.99
CA ARG A 582 -22.18 20.94 -23.63
C ARG A 582 -23.47 21.11 -22.86
N ALA A 583 -24.05 20.02 -22.34
CA ALA A 583 -25.26 20.09 -21.53
C ALA A 583 -25.05 20.92 -20.24
N LEU A 584 -23.93 20.71 -19.53
CA LEU A 584 -23.59 21.43 -18.31
C LEU A 584 -23.36 22.93 -18.55
N LEU A 585 -22.74 23.29 -19.67
CA LEU A 585 -22.47 24.68 -20.03
C LEU A 585 -23.68 25.38 -20.68
N LYS A 586 -24.65 24.62 -21.23
CA LYS A 586 -25.79 25.16 -21.99
C LYS A 586 -26.68 26.10 -21.20
N GLU A 587 -26.73 25.99 -19.87
CA GLU A 587 -27.57 26.84 -19.02
C GLU A 587 -26.77 27.87 -18.18
N LYS A 588 -25.44 27.91 -18.31
CA LYS A 588 -24.55 28.77 -17.52
C LYS A 588 -24.25 30.14 -18.14
N GLU A 589 -23.75 31.08 -17.35
CA GLU A 589 -23.44 32.43 -17.84
C GLU A 589 -22.30 32.43 -18.90
N PRO A 590 -22.31 33.36 -19.87
CA PRO A 590 -21.21 33.52 -20.81
C PRO A 590 -19.86 33.76 -20.10
N GLY A 591 -18.85 33.02 -20.51
CA GLY A 591 -17.53 32.98 -19.88
C GLY A 591 -17.38 31.93 -18.78
N THR A 592 -18.43 31.15 -18.47
CA THR A 592 -18.29 29.95 -17.64
C THR A 592 -17.54 28.86 -18.41
N PHE A 593 -16.54 28.27 -17.77
CA PHE A 593 -15.67 27.25 -18.35
C PHE A 593 -15.48 26.05 -17.42
N LEU A 594 -15.09 24.92 -18.01
CA LEU A 594 -14.69 23.71 -17.28
C LEU A 594 -13.42 23.09 -17.85
N LEU A 595 -12.70 22.35 -17.01
CA LEU A 595 -11.45 21.67 -17.34
C LEU A 595 -11.67 20.16 -17.47
N ARG A 596 -11.30 19.59 -18.61
CA ARG A 596 -11.38 18.14 -18.87
C ARG A 596 -10.13 17.59 -19.54
N PHE A 597 -9.91 16.29 -19.39
CA PHE A 597 -8.84 15.60 -20.07
C PHE A 597 -9.20 15.31 -21.53
N SER A 598 -8.21 15.39 -22.40
CA SER A 598 -8.36 15.11 -23.81
C SER A 598 -8.52 13.61 -24.03
N GLU A 599 -9.60 13.23 -24.70
CA GLU A 599 -9.81 11.85 -25.15
C GLU A 599 -9.07 11.53 -26.47
N SER A 600 -8.47 12.54 -27.10
CA SER A 600 -7.80 12.40 -28.41
C SER A 600 -6.28 12.42 -28.33
N HIS A 601 -5.72 12.96 -27.24
CA HIS A 601 -4.28 13.10 -27.03
C HIS A 601 -3.88 12.39 -25.75
N LEU A 602 -2.74 11.68 -25.76
CA LEU A 602 -2.18 11.09 -24.54
C LEU A 602 -1.73 12.20 -23.58
N GLY A 603 -2.27 12.19 -22.36
CA GLY A 603 -1.86 13.12 -21.30
C GLY A 603 -2.05 14.58 -21.69
N GLY A 604 -3.24 14.96 -22.15
CA GLY A 604 -3.59 16.35 -22.46
C GLY A 604 -4.75 16.85 -21.60
N ILE A 605 -4.73 18.13 -21.21
CA ILE A 605 -5.84 18.85 -20.58
C ILE A 605 -6.36 19.94 -21.51
N THR A 606 -7.67 20.14 -21.56
CA THR A 606 -8.31 21.23 -22.31
C THR A 606 -9.35 21.89 -21.43
N PHE A 607 -9.73 23.11 -21.78
CA PHE A 607 -10.89 23.78 -21.22
C PHE A 607 -11.85 24.18 -22.33
N THR A 608 -13.13 24.16 -21.98
CA THR A 608 -14.23 24.58 -22.85
C THR A 608 -15.02 25.65 -22.13
N TRP A 609 -15.40 26.70 -22.84
CA TRP A 609 -16.23 27.78 -22.31
C TRP A 609 -17.43 28.04 -23.21
N VAL A 610 -18.46 28.66 -22.64
CA VAL A 610 -19.65 29.11 -23.35
C VAL A 610 -19.57 30.60 -23.66
N GLU A 611 -19.87 30.96 -24.90
CA GLU A 611 -20.07 32.34 -25.35
C GLU A 611 -21.48 32.49 -25.91
N GLN A 612 -22.00 33.71 -25.88
CA GLN A 612 -23.25 34.07 -26.53
C GLN A 612 -22.91 34.85 -27.79
N ASP A 613 -23.42 34.40 -28.94
CA ASP A 613 -23.26 35.13 -30.19
C ASP A 613 -24.20 36.34 -30.26
N GLU A 614 -24.04 37.17 -31.31
CA GLU A 614 -24.89 38.34 -31.55
C GLU A 614 -26.38 38.01 -31.75
N ASN A 615 -26.70 36.75 -32.08
CA ASN A 615 -28.07 36.25 -32.28
C ASN A 615 -28.67 35.66 -30.99
N GLY A 616 -27.91 35.62 -29.90
CA GLY A 616 -28.31 35.02 -28.63
C GLY A 616 -28.11 33.50 -28.54
N GLU A 617 -27.58 32.87 -29.58
CA GLU A 617 -27.24 31.44 -29.61
C GLU A 617 -25.96 31.15 -28.82
N ARG A 618 -25.95 30.02 -28.11
CA ARG A 618 -24.83 29.65 -27.25
C ARG A 618 -23.79 28.85 -28.04
N LYS A 619 -22.58 29.38 -28.14
CA LYS A 619 -21.44 28.73 -28.79
C LYS A 619 -20.50 28.16 -27.74
N PHE A 620 -20.03 26.94 -27.98
CA PHE A 620 -19.06 26.26 -27.13
C PHE A 620 -17.71 26.22 -27.84
N ILE A 621 -16.67 26.78 -27.22
CA ILE A 621 -15.33 26.84 -27.78
C ILE A 621 -14.40 26.05 -26.88
N SER A 622 -13.60 25.16 -27.47
CA SER A 622 -12.59 24.37 -26.77
C SER A 622 -11.21 24.69 -27.32
N VAL A 623 -10.22 24.79 -26.44
CA VAL A 623 -8.82 24.95 -26.86
C VAL A 623 -8.19 23.63 -27.31
N GLU A 624 -7.16 23.73 -28.15
CA GLU A 624 -6.28 22.60 -28.40
C GLU A 624 -5.68 22.08 -27.07
N PRO A 625 -5.69 20.76 -26.82
CA PRO A 625 -5.22 20.21 -25.55
C PRO A 625 -3.76 20.54 -25.21
N TYR A 626 -3.55 21.08 -24.02
CA TYR A 626 -2.23 21.30 -23.45
C TYR A 626 -1.65 19.99 -22.94
N THR A 627 -0.52 19.59 -23.51
CA THR A 627 0.26 18.41 -23.10
C THR A 627 1.39 18.80 -22.15
N LYS A 628 2.10 17.80 -21.61
CA LYS A 628 3.29 17.99 -20.76
C LYS A 628 4.31 18.99 -21.32
N TYR A 629 4.47 19.06 -22.65
CA TYR A 629 5.43 19.95 -23.30
C TYR A 629 5.06 21.44 -23.13
N ARG A 630 3.76 21.76 -23.23
CA ARG A 630 3.27 23.13 -23.01
C ARG A 630 3.20 23.47 -21.52
N LEU A 631 2.75 22.52 -20.70
CA LEU A 631 2.62 22.71 -19.25
C LEU A 631 3.97 22.76 -18.51
N SER A 632 5.05 22.31 -19.14
CA SER A 632 6.42 22.51 -18.63
C SER A 632 6.89 23.96 -18.80
N ALA A 633 6.34 24.69 -19.77
CA ALA A 633 6.70 26.08 -20.03
C ALA A 633 5.83 27.06 -19.23
N LEU A 634 4.53 26.77 -19.09
CA LEU A 634 3.57 27.60 -18.36
C LEU A 634 2.65 26.73 -17.51
N ALA A 635 2.46 27.09 -16.24
CA ALA A 635 1.52 26.40 -15.35
C ALA A 635 0.07 26.61 -15.83
N ILE A 636 -0.78 25.60 -15.63
CA ILE A 636 -2.18 25.67 -16.10
C ILE A 636 -2.94 26.86 -15.51
N ALA A 637 -2.65 27.24 -14.26
CA ALA A 637 -3.28 28.38 -13.61
C ALA A 637 -2.91 29.70 -14.27
N ASP A 638 -1.64 29.89 -14.64
CA ASP A 638 -1.19 31.08 -15.37
C ASP A 638 -1.73 31.09 -16.80
N ILE A 639 -1.83 29.93 -17.46
CA ILE A 639 -2.51 29.81 -18.76
C ILE A 639 -3.93 30.33 -18.63
N ILE A 640 -4.70 29.88 -17.64
CA ILE A 640 -6.08 30.32 -17.41
C ILE A 640 -6.16 31.81 -17.08
N ARG A 641 -5.22 32.34 -16.29
CA ARG A 641 -5.15 33.77 -15.92
C ARG A 641 -4.96 34.66 -17.15
N ASP A 642 -3.96 34.34 -17.95
CA ASP A 642 -3.45 35.21 -19.02
C ASP A 642 -3.98 34.83 -20.41
N TYR A 643 -4.86 33.82 -20.52
CA TYR A 643 -5.43 33.41 -21.80
C TYR A 643 -6.14 34.57 -22.49
N LYS A 644 -5.90 34.74 -23.78
CA LYS A 644 -6.57 35.76 -24.60
C LYS A 644 -7.03 35.19 -25.93
N VAL A 645 -8.18 35.65 -26.38
CA VAL A 645 -8.71 35.32 -27.71
C VAL A 645 -8.73 36.57 -28.56
N ILE A 646 -8.28 36.45 -29.81
CA ILE A 646 -8.35 37.52 -30.80
C ILE A 646 -9.46 37.16 -31.79
N ALA A 647 -10.48 38.01 -31.86
CA ALA A 647 -11.55 37.96 -32.86
C ALA A 647 -11.63 39.31 -33.58
N ASP A 648 -11.63 39.27 -34.92
CA ASP A 648 -11.99 40.34 -35.86
C ASP A 648 -11.68 41.79 -35.43
N GLY A 649 -10.40 42.10 -35.17
CA GLY A 649 -9.92 43.47 -34.95
C GLY A 649 -10.20 44.08 -33.58
N VAL A 650 -10.76 43.31 -32.63
CA VAL A 650 -11.06 43.74 -31.25
C VAL A 650 -9.87 43.52 -30.31
N VAL A 651 -9.85 44.26 -29.20
CA VAL A 651 -8.89 44.13 -28.10
C VAL A 651 -8.85 42.68 -27.60
N PRO A 652 -7.68 42.06 -27.43
CA PRO A 652 -7.58 40.69 -26.93
C PRO A 652 -8.09 40.59 -25.49
N GLU A 653 -9.23 39.94 -25.29
CA GLU A 653 -9.85 39.73 -23.97
C GLU A 653 -9.73 38.27 -23.52
N ASN A 654 -9.77 38.06 -22.20
CA ASN A 654 -9.82 36.72 -21.62
C ASN A 654 -11.28 36.27 -21.54
N PRO A 655 -11.70 35.25 -22.30
CA PRO A 655 -13.07 34.76 -22.26
C PRO A 655 -13.41 34.00 -20.97
N LEU A 656 -12.40 33.58 -20.19
CA LEU A 656 -12.56 32.76 -18.99
C LEU A 656 -12.89 33.65 -17.78
N LYS A 657 -14.12 33.56 -17.29
CA LYS A 657 -14.63 34.37 -16.18
C LYS A 657 -14.96 33.53 -14.94
N TYR A 658 -15.72 32.45 -15.14
CA TYR A 658 -16.20 31.61 -14.04
C TYR A 658 -15.84 30.14 -14.28
N LEU A 659 -15.24 29.48 -13.30
CA LEU A 659 -15.10 28.04 -13.28
C LEU A 659 -16.45 27.39 -12.89
N TYR A 660 -16.84 26.34 -13.60
CA TYR A 660 -18.06 25.58 -13.27
C TYR A 660 -18.05 25.11 -11.79
N PRO A 661 -19.18 25.23 -11.06
CA PRO A 661 -20.48 25.70 -11.54
C PRO A 661 -20.56 27.22 -11.72
N ASP A 662 -20.16 28.01 -10.73
CA ASP A 662 -20.28 29.49 -10.73
C ASP A 662 -19.20 30.15 -9.85
N ILE A 663 -17.95 29.68 -9.94
CA ILE A 663 -16.84 30.15 -9.09
C ILE A 663 -16.00 31.16 -9.88
N PRO A 664 -15.77 32.40 -9.39
CA PRO A 664 -14.88 33.36 -10.04
C PRO A 664 -13.49 32.75 -10.31
N LYS A 665 -12.95 32.98 -11.52
CA LYS A 665 -11.66 32.43 -11.95
C LYS A 665 -10.54 32.69 -10.94
N ASP A 666 -10.42 33.94 -10.48
CA ASP A 666 -9.33 34.32 -9.56
C ASP A 666 -9.55 33.79 -8.14
N GLU A 667 -10.78 33.45 -7.75
CA GLU A 667 -11.06 32.74 -6.49
C GLU A 667 -10.59 31.28 -6.57
N ALA A 668 -10.84 30.60 -7.70
CA ALA A 668 -10.42 29.22 -7.90
C ALA A 668 -8.90 29.08 -8.11
N PHE A 669 -8.31 29.91 -8.96
CA PHE A 669 -6.92 29.74 -9.40
C PHE A 669 -5.94 30.75 -8.77
N GLY A 670 -6.42 31.77 -8.03
CA GLY A 670 -5.59 32.84 -7.48
C GLY A 670 -4.40 32.35 -6.67
N LYS A 671 -4.63 31.37 -5.80
CA LYS A 671 -3.60 30.73 -4.97
C LYS A 671 -2.55 29.93 -5.76
N HIS A 672 -2.86 29.58 -7.01
CA HIS A 672 -1.99 28.81 -7.91
C HIS A 672 -1.22 29.68 -8.90
N TYR A 673 -1.46 31.00 -8.90
CA TYR A 673 -0.73 31.93 -9.75
C TYR A 673 0.72 32.06 -9.30
N ILE A 674 1.65 32.00 -10.24
CA ILE A 674 3.05 32.24 -9.93
C ILE A 674 3.20 33.71 -9.55
N SER A 675 3.41 33.96 -8.26
CA SER A 675 3.68 35.31 -7.75
C SER A 675 4.98 35.82 -8.36
N GLN A 676 4.90 36.89 -9.15
CA GLN A 676 6.08 37.48 -9.78
C GLN A 676 7.00 37.98 -8.67
N LYS A 677 8.15 37.32 -8.49
CA LYS A 677 9.25 37.91 -7.73
C LYS A 677 9.65 39.18 -8.48
N ASN A 678 9.28 40.34 -7.92
CA ASN A 678 9.85 41.64 -8.26
C ASN A 678 11.33 41.65 -7.89
N LYS A 679 12.15 40.89 -8.61
CA LYS A 679 13.59 41.11 -8.65
C LYS A 679 13.80 42.22 -9.65
N VAL A 680 14.23 43.38 -9.15
CA VAL A 680 14.76 44.47 -9.97
C VAL A 680 15.89 43.89 -10.80
N CYS A 681 15.59 43.55 -12.06
CA CYS A 681 16.51 42.98 -13.02
C CYS A 681 16.76 44.04 -14.08
N PRO A 682 18.01 44.32 -14.47
CA PRO A 682 18.34 45.36 -15.45
C PRO A 682 17.93 45.00 -16.90
N TYR A 683 17.23 43.89 -17.10
CA TYR A 683 16.78 43.40 -18.40
C TYR A 683 15.24 43.42 -18.51
N ILE A 684 14.72 43.64 -19.72
CA ILE A 684 13.29 43.63 -20.00
C ILE A 684 12.72 42.24 -19.65
N GLN A 685 11.78 42.20 -18.73
CA GLN A 685 11.12 40.97 -18.31
C GLN A 685 10.14 40.52 -19.40
N THR A 686 10.42 39.38 -20.05
CA THR A 686 9.55 38.80 -21.08
C THR A 686 8.57 37.80 -20.48
N HIS A 687 7.29 37.91 -20.82
CA HIS A 687 6.23 37.00 -20.36
C HIS A 687 5.52 36.34 -21.56
N LEU A 688 5.35 35.02 -21.49
CA LEU A 688 4.62 34.26 -22.51
C LEU A 688 3.12 34.32 -22.20
N VAL A 689 2.34 34.77 -23.18
CA VAL A 689 0.87 34.86 -23.09
C VAL A 689 0.26 33.87 -24.09
N PRO A 690 -0.59 32.93 -23.66
CA PRO A 690 -1.27 32.02 -24.57
C PRO A 690 -2.42 32.74 -25.29
N VAL A 691 -2.37 32.77 -26.62
CA VAL A 691 -3.35 33.46 -27.47
C VAL A 691 -3.91 32.52 -28.54
N SER A 692 -5.22 32.56 -28.77
CA SER A 692 -5.88 31.86 -29.88
C SER A 692 -6.56 32.84 -30.84
N HIS A 693 -6.50 32.54 -32.14
CA HIS A 693 -7.13 33.33 -33.20
C HIS A 693 -8.40 32.63 -33.68
N LEU A 694 -9.55 33.31 -33.58
CA LEU A 694 -10.82 32.85 -34.12
C LEU A 694 -11.04 33.51 -35.49
N ASN A 695 -10.75 32.80 -36.58
CA ASN A 695 -11.14 33.26 -37.92
C ASN A 695 -12.56 32.77 -38.23
N GLY A 696 -13.44 33.69 -38.64
CA GLY A 696 -14.80 33.38 -39.09
C GLY A 696 -14.82 32.44 -40.30
N SER A 697 -15.64 31.38 -40.20
CA SER A 697 -15.97 30.39 -41.25
C SER A 697 -14.85 29.43 -41.72
N VAL A 698 -14.99 28.14 -41.40
CA VAL A 698 -15.29 27.00 -42.29
C VAL A 698 -14.99 25.70 -41.53
N GLN A 699 -15.97 24.79 -41.47
CA GLN A 699 -15.75 23.39 -41.13
C GLN A 699 -14.81 22.78 -42.16
N HIS A 700 -13.54 22.57 -41.82
CA HIS A 700 -12.69 21.62 -42.54
C HIS A 700 -12.32 20.46 -41.64
N ALA A 701 -12.53 19.26 -42.19
CA ALA A 701 -12.07 18.00 -41.65
C ALA A 701 -10.57 18.08 -41.35
N CYS A 702 -10.19 17.42 -40.26
CA CYS A 702 -8.84 17.34 -39.74
C CYS A 702 -7.92 16.63 -40.74
N SER A 703 -7.18 17.40 -41.54
CA SER A 703 -5.95 16.97 -42.20
C SER A 703 -4.86 17.97 -41.82
N SER A 704 -3.99 17.57 -40.91
CA SER A 704 -2.79 18.32 -40.52
C SER A 704 -1.84 18.46 -41.71
N PRO A 705 -1.41 19.67 -42.10
CA PRO A 705 -0.21 19.82 -42.92
C PRO A 705 1.00 19.57 -42.01
N GLU A 706 1.88 18.65 -42.42
CA GLU A 706 3.18 18.47 -41.77
C GLU A 706 3.96 19.80 -41.78
N PRO A 707 4.69 20.15 -40.70
CA PRO A 707 5.55 21.32 -40.74
C PRO A 707 6.72 21.07 -41.72
N PRO A 708 7.19 22.08 -42.46
CA PRO A 708 8.37 21.92 -43.30
C PRO A 708 9.57 21.55 -42.42
N MET A 709 10.38 20.61 -42.89
CA MET A 709 11.59 20.17 -42.19
C MET A 709 12.51 21.36 -41.88
N SER A 710 13.03 21.41 -40.65
CA SER A 710 14.04 22.39 -40.26
C SER A 710 15.31 22.23 -41.12
N PRO A 711 16.04 23.32 -41.45
CA PRO A 711 17.22 23.28 -42.32
C PRO A 711 18.27 22.23 -41.91
N GLY A 712 18.46 22.01 -40.61
CA GLY A 712 19.41 21.01 -40.09
C GLY A 712 19.01 19.56 -40.31
N MET A 713 17.73 19.24 -40.56
CA MET A 713 17.27 17.88 -40.88
C MET A 713 17.43 17.57 -42.37
N PHE A 714 17.31 18.59 -43.24
CA PHE A 714 17.53 18.45 -44.67
C PHE A 714 19.01 18.19 -45.00
N ASP A 715 19.92 18.86 -44.30
CA ASP A 715 21.37 18.65 -44.46
C ASP A 715 21.85 17.27 -43.98
N ILE A 716 21.13 16.65 -43.03
CA ILE A 716 21.44 15.29 -42.57
C ILE A 716 20.94 14.26 -43.59
N LEU A 717 19.77 14.48 -44.20
CA LEU A 717 19.21 13.58 -45.21
C LEU A 717 20.00 13.62 -46.53
N SER A 718 20.50 14.78 -46.94
CA SER A 718 21.33 14.93 -48.15
C SER A 718 22.72 14.31 -48.04
N GLN A 719 23.19 14.02 -46.81
CA GLN A 719 24.44 13.27 -46.58
C GLN A 719 24.25 11.75 -46.63
N HIS A 720 23.02 11.26 -46.49
CA HIS A 720 22.73 9.82 -46.35
C HIS A 720 21.92 9.22 -47.51
N LEU A 721 21.32 10.04 -48.39
CA LEU A 721 20.53 9.59 -49.53
C LEU A 721 21.04 10.21 -50.82
N SER A 722 20.97 9.47 -51.93
CA SER A 722 21.35 9.97 -53.25
C SER A 722 20.29 10.94 -53.80
N PRO A 723 20.66 11.91 -54.66
CA PRO A 723 19.72 12.89 -55.22
C PRO A 723 18.50 12.26 -55.92
N PHE A 724 18.69 11.06 -56.48
CA PHE A 724 17.67 10.31 -57.20
C PHE A 724 16.62 9.67 -56.26
N GLU A 725 17.01 9.30 -55.03
CA GLU A 725 16.11 8.74 -54.02
C GLU A 725 15.21 9.82 -53.40
N ILE A 726 15.71 11.05 -53.31
CA ILE A 726 14.97 12.21 -52.80
C ILE A 726 13.89 12.63 -53.81
N GLU A 727 14.19 12.62 -55.11
CA GLU A 727 13.23 12.97 -56.19
C GLU A 727 12.09 11.94 -56.32
N SER A 728 12.39 10.66 -56.11
CA SER A 728 11.39 9.57 -56.15
C SER A 728 10.40 9.65 -54.97
N ALA A 729 10.88 10.03 -53.78
CA ALA A 729 10.04 10.18 -52.59
C ALA A 729 9.09 11.39 -52.65
N MET A 730 9.45 12.44 -53.40
CA MET A 730 8.63 13.64 -53.56
C MET A 730 7.58 13.55 -54.69
N SER A 731 7.65 12.52 -55.53
CA SER A 731 6.84 12.40 -56.76
C SER A 731 5.73 11.33 -56.69
N SER A 732 5.45 10.75 -55.52
CA SER A 732 4.36 9.80 -55.34
C SER A 732 3.09 10.53 -54.86
N PRO A 733 1.91 10.29 -55.49
CA PRO A 733 0.70 11.07 -55.24
C PRO A 733 0.08 10.85 -53.85
#